data_AF-A0A943D1Z8-F1
#
_entry.id   AF-A0A943D1Z8-F1
#
_cell.length_a   1.000
_cell.length_b   1.000
_cell.length_c   1.000
_cell.angle_alpha   90.00
_cell.angle_beta   90.00
_cell.angle_gamma   90.00
#
_symmetry.space_group_name_H-M   'P 1'
#
loop_
_entity.id
_entity.type
_entity.pdbx_description
1 polymer ?
#
loop_
_entity_poly.entity_id
_entity_poly.type
_entity_poly.pdbx_seq_one_letter_code
_entity_poly.pdbx_strand_id
1 'polypeptide(L)'
;MIIQNSTDIKTEYFLDKNGDPSPIDVQYEKHNINPNGLVQLRNIPSIHTVFNITTKNGINVIKYNKVDKIVNQTDFTVDYPNGLLTFHSSQISKEIQVSYTNAIGRLSISSDRIFTKIDNQGNIVQTLNTLIEEGMEVLSNLETIGGANKIINELKGYVESVKGLTTTIIQGSNTNNELKRTDEVAKATDINLKGNISSANDKIQEMTQWVNQNGNIVNLNNRVTTAEGKLNTVSAQLEHITNVLDLLVVNDGITDNTTIIQTALNRSNHVKISKKGTYIVRRLTIHDNTTFELADGVILKQKDNNSDYIIVNDKWRSKDGTYNTNIKIIGGQYDINASKNPRTGAILEGLYAGIGIVLNNVKNLEVRNIKEIGNAIKYCALFANIENGIFANINCINESDGLHFQAPCKNIKINNISGACHDNLLPFTIGDYPAITISENGDFDNIEISNVYSKKDVDCIDLIRLVGNGKNKSGKFRNFKIKNVQGNPSANQPLIQILNDDQAFANDYLNGTYVENIEISNIKNTNGTYASLVGILGTVENISIDNVTIVNDVNGNVLNISAKAKVFNISLSNISIRSSATNYFLIGNSQVSNSKVSLKSLNVYIPKGVIYMDYNEDTTATQYITNLDINSCNIYTNKHLSVASCNKTYAFISNSILDSPTQSWIDLGRKTYLILFTKNCIITPELKLNIWGETSITFRINSEDIKLIQDFSKTYLYFKEGDLVNIGQDISLKYPTKVCRYNGTTFIEMYNHQMLIDQLYQKIGGENLLKLTKEFNPQTYPSIWQKTGTIGTNINILADKINGFTVLNVIGEWNRVFQSIDVKPNTKYTMSAWIKSDIITTLRCTFTDTENLSDNVNSTISSTWKRISVVLTTKPTSTKGVFMFTSSESNANFSIYGMKVEEGELLSTWTPSPHDASLK
;
A
#
# COMPACT_ATOMS: atom_id res chain seq x y z
N MET A 1 11.30 -64.28 46.37
CA MET A 1 12.24 -63.47 45.56
C MET A 1 12.98 -62.56 46.52
N ILE A 2 14.24 -62.88 46.83
CA ILE A 2 15.06 -62.11 47.77
C ILE A 2 16.03 -61.28 46.94
N ILE A 3 15.84 -59.96 46.94
CA ILE A 3 16.71 -58.99 46.27
C ILE A 3 17.66 -58.45 47.35
N GLN A 4 18.93 -58.82 47.29
CA GLN A 4 19.96 -58.18 48.11
C GLN A 4 20.45 -56.93 47.39
N ASN A 5 20.12 -55.76 47.93
CA ASN A 5 20.54 -54.47 47.39
C ASN A 5 22.01 -54.22 47.79
N SER A 6 22.95 -54.45 46.88
CA SER A 6 23.95 -53.39 46.66
C SER A 6 23.24 -52.30 45.84
N THR A 7 23.66 -51.05 45.94
CA THR A 7 22.93 -49.91 45.34
C THR A 7 22.75 -50.00 43.82
N ASP A 8 23.38 -50.97 43.14
CA ASP A 8 23.66 -50.83 41.71
C ASP A 8 23.47 -52.09 40.83
N ILE A 9 23.39 -53.32 41.35
CA ILE A 9 23.11 -54.54 40.57
C ILE A 9 22.25 -55.51 41.39
N LYS A 10 21.20 -56.12 40.80
CA LYS A 10 20.29 -57.03 41.51
C LYS A 10 20.45 -58.47 41.03
N THR A 11 20.63 -59.39 41.96
CA THR A 11 20.62 -60.84 41.69
C THR A 11 19.24 -61.41 41.96
N GLU A 12 18.65 -62.02 40.94
CA GLU A 12 17.41 -62.80 41.06
C GLU A 12 17.76 -64.28 41.21
N TYR A 13 17.59 -64.81 42.42
CA TYR A 13 17.80 -66.23 42.69
C TYR A 13 16.69 -67.08 42.06
N PHE A 14 17.06 -68.23 41.49
CA PHE A 14 16.08 -69.23 41.08
C PHE A 14 15.45 -69.84 42.32
N LEU A 15 14.11 -69.94 42.34
CA LEU A 15 13.37 -70.44 43.49
C LEU A 15 12.59 -71.69 43.11
N ASP A 16 12.44 -72.63 44.02
CA ASP A 16 11.52 -73.75 43.85
C ASP A 16 10.05 -73.32 44.08
N LYS A 17 9.13 -74.28 43.95
CA LYS A 17 7.69 -74.08 44.14
C LYS A 17 7.29 -73.53 45.53
N ASN A 18 8.17 -73.59 46.52
CA ASN A 18 7.93 -73.08 47.87
C ASN A 18 8.58 -71.70 48.09
N GLY A 19 9.31 -71.18 47.10
CA GLY A 19 9.95 -69.88 47.15
C GLY A 19 11.37 -69.89 47.72
N ASP A 20 11.97 -71.08 47.92
CA ASP A 20 13.33 -71.25 48.43
C ASP A 20 14.35 -71.34 47.28
N PRO A 21 15.60 -70.82 47.46
CA PRO A 21 16.61 -70.85 46.41
C PRO A 21 16.92 -72.28 45.93
N SER A 22 16.74 -72.53 44.63
CA SER A 22 16.93 -73.84 44.01
C SER A 22 17.89 -73.74 42.82
N PRO A 23 19.08 -74.36 42.88
CA PRO A 23 20.04 -74.31 41.79
C PRO A 23 19.51 -75.02 40.54
N ILE A 24 19.78 -74.47 39.37
CA ILE A 24 19.46 -75.11 38.09
C ILE A 24 20.73 -75.41 37.29
N ASP A 25 20.70 -76.48 36.51
CA ASP A 25 21.79 -76.81 35.60
C ASP A 25 21.58 -76.12 34.25
N VAL A 26 22.59 -75.37 33.82
CA VAL A 26 22.60 -74.67 32.53
C VAL A 26 23.20 -75.59 31.48
N GLN A 27 22.32 -76.14 30.66
CA GLN A 27 22.70 -77.16 29.68
C GLN A 27 23.50 -76.59 28.51
N TYR A 28 23.26 -75.33 28.08
CA TYR A 28 23.93 -74.75 26.93
C TYR A 28 23.87 -73.21 26.87
N GLU A 29 25.02 -72.54 26.87
CA GLU A 29 25.18 -71.14 26.50
C GLU A 29 26.27 -70.95 25.46
N LYS A 30 25.93 -70.25 24.36
CA LYS A 30 26.86 -69.98 23.27
C LYS A 30 27.40 -68.56 23.38
N HIS A 31 28.72 -68.41 23.36
CA HIS A 31 29.39 -67.14 23.55
C HIS A 31 30.58 -66.98 22.60
N ASN A 32 30.91 -65.74 22.27
CA ASN A 32 32.20 -65.39 21.68
C ASN A 32 33.06 -64.75 22.77
N ILE A 33 34.29 -65.22 22.92
CA ILE A 33 35.23 -64.60 23.87
C ILE A 33 35.55 -63.20 23.35
N ASN A 34 35.25 -62.18 24.14
CA ASN A 34 35.40 -60.80 23.70
C ASN A 34 36.90 -60.43 23.55
N PRO A 35 37.23 -59.25 22.98
CA PRO A 35 38.61 -58.79 22.81
C PRO A 35 39.46 -58.73 24.08
N ASN A 36 38.84 -58.71 25.26
CA ASN A 36 39.51 -58.68 26.55
C ASN A 36 39.64 -60.07 27.19
N GLY A 37 39.26 -61.14 26.48
CA GLY A 37 39.34 -62.51 26.98
C GLY A 37 38.18 -62.89 27.91
N LEU A 38 37.09 -62.11 27.95
CA LEU A 38 36.01 -62.27 28.91
C LEU A 38 34.74 -62.83 28.28
N VAL A 39 34.00 -63.62 29.06
CA VAL A 39 32.65 -64.09 28.76
C VAL A 39 31.75 -63.91 29.98
N GLN A 40 30.66 -63.17 29.81
CA GLN A 40 29.64 -62.99 30.83
C GLN A 40 28.57 -64.08 30.67
N LEU A 41 28.42 -64.92 31.68
CA LEU A 41 27.36 -65.94 31.71
C LEU A 41 26.01 -65.31 32.00
N ARG A 42 24.93 -65.90 31.48
CA ARG A 42 23.57 -65.36 31.72
C ARG A 42 23.10 -65.64 33.15
N ASN A 43 23.49 -66.80 33.70
CA ASN A 43 23.17 -67.18 35.07
C ASN A 43 24.42 -67.20 35.95
N ILE A 44 24.25 -66.82 37.21
CA ILE A 44 25.31 -66.79 38.22
C ILE A 44 25.61 -68.22 38.67
N PRO A 45 26.85 -68.71 38.47
CA PRO A 45 27.27 -70.02 38.97
C PRO A 45 27.55 -69.96 40.47
N SER A 46 27.21 -71.01 41.22
CA SER A 46 27.69 -71.18 42.60
C SER A 46 29.18 -71.54 42.65
N ILE A 47 29.87 -71.30 43.77
CA ILE A 47 31.30 -71.63 43.93
C ILE A 47 31.65 -73.12 43.75
N HIS A 48 30.65 -74.01 43.83
CA HIS A 48 30.77 -75.46 43.63
C HIS A 48 30.36 -75.90 42.22
N THR A 49 30.10 -74.95 41.31
CA THR A 49 29.72 -75.19 39.92
C THR A 49 30.84 -75.88 39.16
N VAL A 50 30.47 -76.89 38.39
CA VAL A 50 31.35 -77.54 37.42
C VAL A 50 31.05 -76.98 36.03
N PHE A 51 32.07 -76.42 35.37
CA PHE A 51 31.95 -75.93 34.01
C PHE A 51 32.43 -76.98 33.01
N ASN A 52 31.68 -77.13 31.94
CA ASN A 52 32.08 -77.82 30.73
C ASN A 52 32.08 -76.82 29.59
N ILE A 53 33.26 -76.56 29.02
CA ILE A 53 33.45 -75.54 28.00
C ILE A 53 34.08 -76.20 26.79
N THR A 54 33.46 -75.99 25.62
CA THR A 54 33.87 -76.60 24.35
C THR A 54 34.04 -75.53 23.28
N THR A 55 34.97 -75.75 22.35
CA THR A 55 35.16 -74.87 21.18
C THR A 55 34.57 -75.53 19.94
N LYS A 56 34.19 -74.72 18.95
CA LYS A 56 33.48 -75.16 17.72
C LYS A 56 34.14 -76.30 16.92
N ASN A 57 35.43 -76.56 17.13
CA ASN A 57 36.20 -77.58 16.39
C ASN A 57 36.26 -78.96 17.07
N GLY A 58 35.49 -79.19 18.14
CA GLY A 58 35.32 -80.53 18.71
C GLY A 58 36.55 -81.17 19.36
N ILE A 59 37.67 -80.45 19.50
CA ILE A 59 38.85 -80.95 20.20
C ILE A 59 38.61 -80.83 21.71
N ASN A 60 38.35 -81.99 22.30
CA ASN A 60 38.33 -82.39 23.71
C ASN A 60 37.72 -81.43 24.73
N VAL A 61 36.43 -81.67 24.91
CA VAL A 61 35.78 -81.98 26.20
C VAL A 61 36.79 -82.49 27.23
N ILE A 62 37.10 -81.67 28.23
CA ILE A 62 37.16 -81.97 29.67
C ILE A 62 37.83 -80.75 30.32
N LYS A 63 36.98 -79.96 30.99
CA LYS A 63 37.29 -78.85 31.92
C LYS A 63 38.49 -78.00 31.48
N TYR A 64 38.19 -76.81 30.93
CA TYR A 64 39.14 -75.70 31.09
C TYR A 64 39.55 -75.70 32.58
N ASN A 65 40.84 -75.64 32.88
CA ASN A 65 41.29 -75.80 34.26
C ASN A 65 41.00 -74.49 34.97
N LYS A 66 40.06 -74.55 35.93
CA LYS A 66 39.84 -73.42 36.83
C LYS A 66 41.09 -73.26 37.66
N VAL A 67 41.79 -72.17 37.45
CA VAL A 67 43.04 -71.83 38.15
C VAL A 67 42.92 -70.43 38.73
N ASP A 68 43.72 -70.11 39.74
CA ASP A 68 43.76 -68.76 40.30
C ASP A 68 44.53 -67.78 39.39
N LYS A 69 45.39 -68.30 38.52
CA LYS A 69 46.13 -67.53 37.52
C LYS A 69 46.24 -68.30 36.20
N ILE A 70 45.84 -67.66 35.10
CA ILE A 70 45.83 -68.25 33.76
C ILE A 70 47.27 -68.26 33.22
N VAL A 71 47.82 -69.46 33.00
CA VAL A 71 49.18 -69.63 32.45
C VAL A 71 49.15 -70.41 31.14
N ASN A 72 48.23 -71.37 31.01
CA ASN A 72 48.07 -72.20 29.82
C ASN A 72 46.88 -71.74 28.97
N GLN A 73 46.89 -72.10 27.70
CA GLN A 73 45.84 -71.70 26.75
C GLN A 73 44.46 -72.31 27.05
N THR A 74 44.39 -73.35 27.90
CA THR A 74 43.18 -74.03 28.35
C THR A 74 42.76 -73.62 29.77
N ASP A 75 43.50 -72.71 30.39
CA ASP A 75 43.16 -72.22 31.72
C ASP A 75 42.06 -71.15 31.63
N PHE A 76 41.24 -71.10 32.66
CA PHE A 76 40.29 -70.01 32.85
C PHE A 76 40.13 -69.70 34.33
N THR A 77 39.75 -68.47 34.66
CA THR A 77 39.33 -68.10 36.00
C THR A 77 37.82 -67.82 36.00
N VAL A 78 37.21 -67.96 37.17
CA VAL A 78 35.77 -67.74 37.36
C VAL A 78 35.57 -66.73 38.48
N ASP A 79 34.96 -65.60 38.15
CA ASP A 79 34.36 -64.69 39.10
C ASP A 79 32.92 -65.15 39.34
N TYR A 80 32.72 -65.93 40.40
CA TYR A 80 31.42 -66.53 40.72
C TYR A 80 30.34 -65.49 41.06
N PRO A 81 30.60 -64.48 41.93
CA PRO A 81 29.61 -63.45 42.23
C PRO A 81 29.02 -62.75 41.00
N ASN A 82 29.85 -62.52 39.98
CA ASN A 82 29.44 -61.80 38.78
C ASN A 82 29.15 -62.73 37.59
N GLY A 83 29.40 -64.03 37.70
CA GLY A 83 29.26 -64.99 36.60
C GLY A 83 30.17 -64.71 35.40
N LEU A 84 31.36 -64.17 35.64
CA LEU A 84 32.30 -63.76 34.60
C LEU A 84 33.44 -64.78 34.46
N LEU A 85 33.66 -65.25 33.24
CA LEU A 85 34.76 -66.15 32.89
C LEU A 85 35.87 -65.37 32.20
N THR A 86 37.11 -65.60 32.62
CA THR A 86 38.30 -65.02 31.95
C THR A 86 39.14 -66.13 31.35
N PHE A 87 39.52 -65.97 30.09
CA PHE A 87 40.30 -66.94 29.33
C PHE A 87 41.66 -66.40 28.95
N HIS A 88 42.59 -67.30 28.62
CA HIS A 88 43.88 -66.95 28.05
C HIS A 88 43.71 -66.13 26.75
N SER A 89 44.58 -65.14 26.54
CA SER A 89 44.49 -64.19 25.41
C SER A 89 44.48 -64.87 24.04
N SER A 90 45.12 -66.04 23.91
CA SER A 90 45.09 -66.85 22.67
C SER A 90 43.72 -67.41 22.30
N GLN A 91 42.70 -67.28 23.17
CA GLN A 91 41.32 -67.71 22.93
C GLN A 91 40.38 -66.55 22.57
N ILE A 92 40.87 -65.30 22.57
CA ILE A 92 40.08 -64.12 22.18
C ILE A 92 39.46 -64.31 20.78
N SER A 93 38.22 -63.84 20.63
CA SER A 93 37.40 -63.94 19.41
C SER A 93 36.99 -65.34 18.98
N LYS A 94 37.33 -66.38 19.75
CA LYS A 94 36.84 -67.74 19.48
C LYS A 94 35.44 -67.94 20.05
N GLU A 95 34.65 -68.71 19.32
CA GLU A 95 33.32 -69.13 19.73
C GLU A 95 33.41 -70.36 20.64
N ILE A 96 32.81 -70.25 21.82
CA ILE A 96 32.76 -71.30 22.83
C ILE A 96 31.31 -71.62 23.20
N GLN A 97 31.11 -72.84 23.69
CA GLN A 97 29.87 -73.31 24.27
C GLN A 97 30.15 -73.70 25.71
N VAL A 98 29.37 -73.13 26.63
CA VAL A 98 29.53 -73.29 28.08
C VAL A 98 28.28 -73.95 28.65
N SER A 99 28.47 -75.08 29.32
CA SER A 99 27.45 -75.78 30.11
C SER A 99 27.95 -75.87 31.54
N TYR A 100 27.08 -75.67 32.53
CA TYR A 100 27.51 -75.64 33.93
C TYR A 100 26.40 -75.97 34.91
N THR A 101 26.76 -76.62 36.00
CA THR A 101 25.81 -77.12 37.00
C THR A 101 25.63 -76.17 38.18
N ASN A 102 24.51 -76.22 38.88
CA ASN A 102 24.25 -75.44 40.11
C ASN A 102 24.34 -73.91 39.94
N ALA A 103 23.72 -73.37 38.88
CA ALA A 103 23.50 -71.93 38.75
C ALA A 103 22.40 -71.48 39.74
N ILE A 104 22.67 -70.43 40.50
CA ILE A 104 21.86 -70.04 41.66
C ILE A 104 20.91 -68.88 41.38
N GLY A 105 21.10 -68.17 40.27
CA GLY A 105 20.25 -67.05 39.89
C GLY A 105 20.72 -66.39 38.60
N ARG A 106 20.14 -65.25 38.29
CA ARG A 106 20.51 -64.39 37.17
C ARG A 106 20.76 -62.96 37.64
N LEU A 107 21.65 -62.25 36.96
CA LEU A 107 21.86 -60.82 37.19
C LEU A 107 20.83 -60.03 36.38
N SER A 108 20.04 -59.21 37.06
CA SER A 108 19.15 -58.24 36.45
C SER A 108 19.73 -56.84 36.64
N ILE A 109 20.00 -56.16 35.53
CA ILE A 109 20.48 -54.78 35.48
C ILE A 109 19.29 -53.89 35.06
N SER A 110 19.05 -52.79 35.77
CA SER A 110 17.97 -51.86 35.42
C SER A 110 18.18 -51.30 34.01
N SER A 111 17.09 -51.06 33.26
CA SER A 111 17.14 -50.39 31.95
C SER A 111 17.78 -48.99 32.04
N ASP A 112 17.69 -48.32 33.19
CA ASP A 112 18.37 -47.05 33.49
C ASP A 112 19.90 -47.17 33.65
N ARG A 113 20.41 -48.39 33.69
CA ARG A 113 21.84 -48.70 33.88
C ARG A 113 22.44 -49.43 32.69
N ILE A 114 21.62 -49.77 31.70
CA ILE A 114 22.09 -50.22 30.40
C ILE A 114 22.27 -48.97 29.56
N PHE A 115 23.52 -48.52 29.50
CA PHE A 115 23.91 -47.34 28.76
C PHE A 115 23.97 -47.70 27.30
N THR A 116 22.99 -47.25 26.55
CA THR A 116 22.99 -47.37 25.09
C THR A 116 23.93 -46.35 24.49
N LYS A 117 24.23 -45.27 25.22
CA LYS A 117 25.17 -44.25 24.80
C LYS A 117 25.91 -43.65 25.99
N ILE A 118 27.23 -43.71 25.89
CA ILE A 118 28.18 -43.08 26.80
C ILE A 118 28.91 -42.04 25.95
N ASP A 119 29.15 -40.86 26.52
CA ASP A 119 29.86 -39.80 25.84
C ASP A 119 31.37 -40.07 25.82
N ASN A 120 32.07 -39.20 25.11
CA ASN A 120 33.50 -39.35 24.84
C ASN A 120 34.36 -39.18 26.11
N GLN A 121 33.76 -38.74 27.22
CA GLN A 121 34.36 -38.61 28.53
C GLN A 121 34.02 -39.78 29.46
N GLY A 122 33.21 -40.74 28.99
CA GLY A 122 32.77 -41.90 29.75
C GLY A 122 31.51 -41.66 30.59
N ASN A 123 30.83 -40.51 30.44
CA ASN A 123 29.58 -40.24 31.15
C ASN A 123 28.38 -40.78 30.39
N ILE A 124 27.41 -41.28 31.15
CA ILE A 124 26.20 -41.90 30.61
C ILE A 124 25.25 -40.81 30.14
N VAL A 125 24.97 -40.78 28.84
CA VAL A 125 24.09 -39.77 28.23
C VAL A 125 22.76 -40.35 27.75
N GLN A 126 22.66 -41.66 27.60
CA GLN A 126 21.40 -42.31 27.27
C GLN A 126 21.34 -43.70 27.87
N THR A 127 20.22 -43.99 28.51
CA THR A 127 19.90 -45.32 29.04
C THR A 127 18.87 -45.97 28.13
N LEU A 128 18.76 -47.29 28.21
CA LEU A 128 17.73 -48.02 27.48
C LEU A 128 16.32 -47.55 27.85
N ASN A 129 16.12 -47.09 29.10
CA ASN A 129 14.83 -46.59 29.54
C ASN A 129 14.45 -45.25 28.88
N THR A 130 15.41 -44.33 28.71
CA THR A 130 15.20 -43.04 28.03
C THR A 130 14.68 -43.25 26.59
N LEU A 131 15.20 -44.25 25.89
CA LEU A 131 14.77 -44.61 24.54
C LEU A 131 13.33 -45.16 24.47
N ILE A 132 12.87 -45.86 25.52
CA ILE A 132 11.52 -46.42 25.58
C ILE A 132 10.49 -45.31 25.82
N GLU A 133 10.80 -44.35 26.69
CA GLU A 133 9.93 -43.20 26.98
C GLU A 133 9.79 -42.28 25.76
N GLU A 134 10.90 -41.98 25.06
CA GLU A 134 10.89 -41.19 23.81
C GLU A 134 10.04 -41.89 22.72
N GLY A 135 10.11 -43.21 22.60
CA GLY A 135 9.32 -43.97 21.62
C GLY A 135 7.81 -43.96 21.90
N MET A 136 7.41 -43.99 23.18
CA MET A 136 6.01 -43.92 23.61
C MET A 136 5.40 -42.53 23.38
N GLU A 137 6.18 -41.46 23.56
CA GLU A 137 5.76 -40.08 23.31
C GLU A 137 5.51 -39.83 21.80
N VAL A 138 6.35 -40.40 20.93
CA VAL A 138 6.17 -40.31 19.47
C VAL A 138 4.90 -41.04 18.99
N LEU A 139 4.58 -42.20 19.58
CA LEU A 139 3.36 -42.96 19.24
C LEU A 139 2.08 -42.21 19.64
N SER A 140 2.04 -41.61 20.82
CA SER A 140 0.91 -40.77 21.29
C SER A 140 0.67 -39.54 20.40
N ASN A 141 1.76 -38.90 19.95
CA ASN A 141 1.70 -37.73 19.07
C ASN A 141 1.25 -38.07 17.63
N LEU A 142 1.54 -39.28 17.14
CA LEU A 142 1.14 -39.72 15.79
C LEU A 142 -0.36 -40.07 15.69
N GLU A 143 -0.97 -40.68 16.72
CA GLU A 143 -2.41 -40.97 16.72
C GLU A 143 -3.28 -39.70 16.72
N THR A 144 -2.82 -38.63 17.36
CA THR A 144 -3.58 -37.38 17.51
C THR A 144 -3.53 -36.50 16.24
N ILE A 145 -2.44 -36.55 15.47
CA ILE A 145 -2.24 -35.71 14.26
C ILE A 145 -2.85 -36.34 13.00
N GLY A 146 -2.86 -37.69 12.90
CA GLY A 146 -3.39 -38.39 11.73
C GLY A 146 -4.89 -38.20 11.50
N GLY A 147 -5.70 -38.11 12.57
CA GLY A 147 -7.15 -37.90 12.47
C GLY A 147 -7.56 -36.49 12.06
N ALA A 148 -6.86 -35.46 12.57
CA ALA A 148 -7.20 -34.06 12.33
C ALA A 148 -6.93 -33.62 10.88
N ASN A 149 -5.82 -34.08 10.28
CA ASN A 149 -5.45 -33.69 8.91
C ASN A 149 -6.39 -34.27 7.83
N LYS A 150 -6.96 -35.46 8.07
CA LYS A 150 -7.94 -36.05 7.14
C LYS A 150 -9.23 -35.22 7.12
N ILE A 151 -9.74 -34.85 8.29
CA ILE A 151 -10.96 -34.05 8.44
C ILE A 151 -10.77 -32.64 7.87
N ILE A 152 -9.62 -32.00 8.10
CA ILE A 152 -9.34 -30.64 7.58
C ILE A 152 -9.25 -30.62 6.04
N ASN A 153 -8.67 -31.65 5.43
CA ASN A 153 -8.56 -31.72 3.97
C ASN A 153 -9.90 -32.05 3.30
N GLU A 154 -10.70 -32.93 3.91
CA GLU A 154 -12.08 -33.18 3.45
C GLU A 154 -12.95 -31.90 3.59
N LEU A 155 -12.85 -31.19 4.72
CA LEU A 155 -13.57 -29.92 4.92
C LEU A 155 -13.13 -28.82 3.94
N LYS A 156 -11.83 -28.70 3.62
CA LYS A 156 -11.34 -27.77 2.59
C LYS A 156 -11.88 -28.11 1.21
N GLY A 157 -11.90 -29.40 0.84
CA GLY A 157 -12.49 -29.87 -0.42
C GLY A 157 -13.99 -29.56 -0.52
N TYR A 158 -14.73 -29.75 0.58
CA TYR A 158 -16.14 -29.39 0.63
C TYR A 158 -16.36 -27.87 0.56
N VAL A 159 -15.55 -27.06 1.25
CA VAL A 159 -15.66 -25.59 1.22
C VAL A 159 -15.41 -25.03 -0.18
N GLU A 160 -14.40 -25.52 -0.91
CA GLU A 160 -14.14 -25.08 -2.28
C GLU A 160 -15.24 -25.55 -3.25
N SER A 161 -15.78 -26.75 -3.06
CA SER A 161 -16.94 -27.23 -3.83
C SER A 161 -18.20 -26.39 -3.56
N VAL A 162 -18.43 -25.97 -2.31
CA VAL A 162 -19.55 -25.09 -1.92
C VAL A 162 -19.38 -23.67 -2.45
N LYS A 163 -18.16 -23.14 -2.53
CA LYS A 163 -17.88 -21.86 -3.20
C LYS A 163 -18.18 -21.92 -4.69
N GLY A 164 -17.77 -22.99 -5.38
CA GLY A 164 -18.11 -23.23 -6.78
C GLY A 164 -19.62 -23.31 -7.00
N LEU A 165 -20.33 -24.05 -6.14
CA LEU A 165 -21.79 -24.11 -6.12
C LEU A 165 -22.44 -22.74 -5.89
N THR A 166 -21.84 -21.86 -5.09
CA THR A 166 -22.38 -20.51 -4.84
C THR A 166 -22.37 -19.67 -6.12
N THR A 167 -21.30 -19.73 -6.91
CA THR A 167 -21.25 -19.08 -8.23
C THR A 167 -22.27 -19.69 -9.19
N THR A 168 -22.41 -21.02 -9.23
CA THR A 168 -23.41 -21.71 -10.05
C THR A 168 -24.85 -21.39 -9.62
N ILE A 169 -25.13 -21.25 -8.32
CA ILE A 169 -26.43 -20.87 -7.78
C ILE A 169 -26.75 -19.41 -8.11
N ILE A 170 -25.77 -18.50 -8.02
CA ILE A 170 -25.96 -17.09 -8.41
C ILE A 170 -26.23 -16.99 -9.90
N GLN A 171 -25.46 -17.70 -10.72
CA GLN A 171 -25.68 -17.77 -12.17
C GLN A 171 -27.06 -18.37 -12.48
N GLY A 172 -27.43 -19.49 -11.85
CA GLY A 172 -28.74 -20.12 -12.01
C GLY A 172 -29.89 -19.22 -11.53
N SER A 173 -29.72 -18.46 -10.46
CA SER A 173 -30.69 -17.48 -9.97
C SER A 173 -30.85 -16.32 -10.96
N ASN A 174 -29.75 -15.80 -11.50
CA ASN A 174 -29.76 -14.76 -12.52
C ASN A 174 -30.44 -15.27 -13.80
N THR A 175 -30.08 -16.46 -14.28
CA THR A 175 -30.72 -17.09 -15.43
C THR A 175 -32.20 -17.36 -15.17
N ASN A 176 -32.60 -17.78 -13.97
CA ASN A 176 -34.00 -17.98 -13.61
C ASN A 176 -34.78 -16.65 -13.56
N ASN A 177 -34.17 -15.57 -13.07
CA ASN A 177 -34.76 -14.24 -13.10
C ASN A 177 -34.88 -13.70 -14.53
N GLU A 178 -33.88 -13.96 -15.38
CA GLU A 178 -33.95 -13.65 -16.81
C GLU A 178 -35.02 -14.46 -17.52
N LEU A 179 -35.16 -15.76 -17.20
CA LEU A 179 -36.22 -16.61 -17.75
C LEU A 179 -37.60 -16.16 -17.27
N LYS A 180 -37.77 -15.78 -16.00
CA LYS A 180 -39.03 -15.20 -15.49
C LYS A 180 -39.35 -13.88 -16.18
N ARG A 181 -38.37 -13.00 -16.34
CA ARG A 181 -38.54 -11.75 -17.07
C ARG A 181 -38.89 -12.02 -18.53
N THR A 182 -38.27 -13.02 -19.14
CA THR A 182 -38.56 -13.43 -20.52
C THR A 182 -39.95 -14.04 -20.65
N ASP A 183 -40.40 -14.84 -19.68
CA ASP A 183 -41.76 -15.40 -19.61
C ASP A 183 -42.81 -14.30 -19.37
N GLU A 184 -42.54 -13.33 -18.49
CA GLU A 184 -43.41 -12.16 -18.29
C GLU A 184 -43.48 -11.29 -19.55
N VAL A 185 -42.35 -11.05 -20.21
CA VAL A 185 -42.31 -10.36 -21.50
C VAL A 185 -43.03 -11.17 -22.58
N ALA A 186 -42.88 -12.50 -22.63
CA ALA A 186 -43.57 -13.37 -23.57
C ALA A 186 -45.08 -13.39 -23.31
N LYS A 187 -45.53 -13.41 -22.06
CA LYS A 187 -46.95 -13.29 -21.68
C LYS A 187 -47.50 -11.90 -22.02
N ALA A 188 -46.77 -10.84 -21.72
CA ALA A 188 -47.16 -9.49 -22.11
C ALA A 188 -47.21 -9.34 -23.64
N THR A 189 -46.27 -9.98 -24.34
CA THR A 189 -46.23 -10.04 -25.80
C THR A 189 -47.40 -10.86 -26.35
N ASP A 190 -47.76 -11.98 -25.74
CA ASP A 190 -48.94 -12.79 -26.10
C ASP A 190 -50.25 -12.06 -25.81
N ILE A 191 -50.35 -11.32 -24.69
CA ILE A 191 -51.49 -10.45 -24.40
C ILE A 191 -51.59 -9.34 -25.45
N ASN A 192 -50.46 -8.70 -25.79
CA ASN A 192 -50.42 -7.68 -26.84
C ASN A 192 -50.73 -8.28 -28.20
N LEU A 193 -50.25 -9.49 -28.52
CA LEU A 193 -50.56 -10.19 -29.77
C LEU A 193 -52.04 -10.56 -29.83
N LYS A 194 -52.63 -11.05 -28.74
CA LYS A 194 -54.07 -11.32 -28.64
C LYS A 194 -54.89 -10.04 -28.75
N GLY A 195 -54.46 -8.96 -28.10
CA GLY A 195 -55.05 -7.63 -28.23
C GLY A 195 -54.94 -7.10 -29.66
N ASN A 196 -53.79 -7.30 -30.31
CA ASN A 196 -53.57 -6.93 -31.70
C ASN A 196 -54.35 -7.82 -32.66
N ILE A 197 -54.51 -9.11 -32.39
CA ILE A 197 -55.33 -10.04 -33.17
C ILE A 197 -56.81 -9.69 -32.99
N SER A 198 -57.26 -9.39 -31.78
CA SER A 198 -58.62 -8.91 -31.53
C SER A 198 -58.87 -7.60 -32.27
N SER A 199 -57.96 -6.62 -32.12
CA SER A 199 -58.03 -5.35 -32.83
C SER A 199 -57.94 -5.51 -34.35
N ALA A 200 -57.18 -6.49 -34.83
CA ALA A 200 -57.09 -6.83 -36.24
C ALA A 200 -58.36 -7.50 -36.73
N ASN A 201 -58.98 -8.37 -35.93
CA ASN A 201 -60.28 -8.98 -36.23
C ASN A 201 -61.39 -7.93 -36.23
N ASP A 202 -61.39 -7.02 -35.26
CA ASP A 202 -62.30 -5.88 -35.19
C ASP A 202 -62.11 -5.00 -36.42
N LYS A 203 -60.86 -4.68 -36.80
CA LYS A 203 -60.55 -3.96 -38.04
C LYS A 203 -60.92 -4.75 -39.30
N ILE A 204 -60.79 -6.08 -39.32
CA ILE A 204 -61.22 -6.91 -40.45
C ILE A 204 -62.75 -6.88 -40.54
N GLN A 205 -63.47 -6.91 -39.42
CA GLN A 205 -64.92 -6.74 -39.40
C GLN A 205 -65.33 -5.34 -39.83
N GLU A 206 -64.67 -4.29 -39.34
CA GLU A 206 -64.86 -2.91 -39.78
C GLU A 206 -64.53 -2.75 -41.26
N MET A 207 -63.43 -3.32 -41.75
CA MET A 207 -63.08 -3.30 -43.17
C MET A 207 -64.09 -4.09 -44.00
N THR A 208 -64.61 -5.20 -43.49
CA THR A 208 -65.67 -5.97 -44.16
C THR A 208 -66.95 -5.14 -44.22
N GLN A 209 -67.35 -4.48 -43.12
CA GLN A 209 -68.48 -3.55 -43.09
C GLN A 209 -68.26 -2.33 -43.98
N TRP A 210 -67.04 -1.77 -43.99
CA TRP A 210 -66.65 -0.62 -44.79
C TRP A 210 -66.65 -0.98 -46.27
N VAL A 211 -66.10 -2.13 -46.67
CA VAL A 211 -66.13 -2.63 -48.06
C VAL A 211 -67.57 -2.90 -48.49
N ASN A 212 -68.40 -3.46 -47.60
CA ASN A 212 -69.83 -3.64 -47.85
C ASN A 212 -70.58 -2.30 -48.02
N GLN A 213 -70.13 -1.23 -47.34
CA GLN A 213 -70.73 0.11 -47.42
C GLN A 213 -70.15 1.01 -48.52
N ASN A 214 -68.88 0.82 -48.92
CA ASN A 214 -68.11 1.79 -49.72
C ASN A 214 -67.45 1.20 -50.99
N GLY A 215 -67.56 -0.12 -51.23
CA GLY A 215 -67.07 -0.79 -52.43
C GLY A 215 -65.61 -1.29 -52.39
N ASN A 216 -65.21 -2.04 -53.44
CA ASN A 216 -63.97 -2.83 -53.51
C ASN A 216 -62.66 -1.99 -53.56
N ILE A 217 -61.55 -2.61 -53.12
CA ILE A 217 -60.13 -2.19 -53.05
C ILE A 217 -59.65 -1.38 -54.26
N VAL A 218 -60.14 -1.65 -55.47
CA VAL A 218 -59.79 -0.88 -56.69
C VAL A 218 -60.15 0.61 -56.55
N ASN A 219 -61.26 0.93 -55.87
CA ASN A 219 -61.66 2.30 -55.59
C ASN A 219 -60.83 2.95 -54.46
N LEU A 220 -60.24 2.13 -53.58
CA LEU A 220 -59.35 2.58 -52.52
C LEU A 220 -57.98 2.98 -53.06
N ASN A 221 -57.40 2.19 -53.97
CA ASN A 221 -56.10 2.51 -54.59
C ASN A 221 -56.12 3.87 -55.29
N ASN A 222 -57.20 4.18 -56.01
CA ASN A 222 -57.36 5.50 -56.64
C ASN A 222 -57.44 6.64 -55.61
N ARG A 223 -58.05 6.40 -54.45
CA ARG A 223 -58.11 7.37 -53.34
C ARG A 223 -56.79 7.49 -52.59
N VAL A 224 -56.03 6.39 -52.43
CA VAL A 224 -54.71 6.36 -51.79
C VAL A 224 -53.68 7.05 -52.65
N THR A 225 -53.62 6.79 -53.96
CA THR A 225 -52.74 7.52 -54.89
C THR A 225 -53.05 9.02 -54.88
N THR A 226 -54.32 9.41 -54.73
CA THR A 226 -54.73 10.82 -54.57
C THR A 226 -54.29 11.38 -53.20
N ALA A 227 -54.30 10.59 -52.14
CA ALA A 227 -53.88 11.00 -50.80
C ALA A 227 -52.34 11.05 -50.65
N GLU A 228 -51.59 10.13 -51.26
CA GLU A 228 -50.13 10.14 -51.35
C GLU A 228 -49.63 11.35 -52.14
N GLY A 229 -50.32 11.73 -53.21
CA GLY A 229 -50.05 12.99 -53.92
C GLY A 229 -50.25 14.23 -53.02
N LYS A 230 -51.28 14.22 -52.17
CA LYS A 230 -51.49 15.29 -51.18
C LYS A 230 -50.45 15.25 -50.05
N LEU A 231 -50.05 14.06 -49.59
CA LEU A 231 -49.07 13.89 -48.51
C LEU A 231 -47.68 14.32 -48.97
N ASN A 232 -47.25 13.97 -50.18
CA ASN A 232 -45.99 14.42 -50.77
C ASN A 232 -45.97 15.94 -50.98
N THR A 233 -47.13 16.54 -51.29
CA THR A 233 -47.28 18.00 -51.36
C THR A 233 -47.17 18.66 -49.97
N VAL A 234 -47.77 18.06 -48.93
CA VAL A 234 -47.68 18.54 -47.54
C VAL A 234 -46.28 18.34 -46.95
N SER A 235 -45.60 17.23 -47.25
CA SER A 235 -44.21 16.98 -46.83
C SER A 235 -43.23 17.96 -47.50
N ALA A 236 -43.39 18.25 -48.79
CA ALA A 236 -42.61 19.28 -49.48
C ALA A 236 -42.91 20.70 -48.96
N GLN A 237 -44.14 20.97 -48.49
CA GLN A 237 -44.49 22.22 -47.82
C GLN A 237 -43.94 22.29 -46.38
N LEU A 238 -43.82 21.17 -45.66
CA LEU A 238 -43.26 21.12 -44.30
C LEU A 238 -41.74 21.32 -44.29
N GLU A 239 -41.03 20.78 -45.27
CA GLU A 239 -39.58 21.00 -45.46
C GLU A 239 -39.29 22.46 -45.87
N HIS A 240 -40.28 23.14 -46.46
CA HIS A 240 -40.22 24.58 -46.71
C HIS A 240 -40.48 25.43 -45.44
N ILE A 241 -41.22 24.93 -44.45
CA ILE A 241 -41.55 25.67 -43.19
C ILE A 241 -40.33 25.84 -42.27
N THR A 242 -39.35 24.94 -42.31
CA THR A 242 -38.08 25.14 -41.59
C THR A 242 -37.27 26.31 -42.17
N ASN A 243 -37.50 26.67 -43.45
CA ASN A 243 -36.99 27.88 -44.10
C ASN A 243 -37.88 29.12 -43.91
N VAL A 244 -39.10 28.99 -43.36
CA VAL A 244 -40.03 30.12 -43.16
C VAL A 244 -39.66 30.95 -41.94
N LEU A 245 -38.99 30.39 -40.93
CA LEU A 245 -38.60 31.18 -39.76
C LEU A 245 -37.72 32.38 -40.16
N ASP A 246 -36.68 32.16 -40.97
CA ASP A 246 -35.79 33.23 -41.48
C ASP A 246 -36.53 34.27 -42.36
N LEU A 247 -37.71 33.93 -42.90
CA LEU A 247 -38.58 34.86 -43.63
C LEU A 247 -39.52 35.65 -42.70
N LEU A 248 -39.83 35.12 -41.53
CA LEU A 248 -40.75 35.73 -40.56
C LEU A 248 -40.03 36.54 -39.49
N VAL A 249 -38.83 36.12 -39.08
CA VAL A 249 -38.03 36.86 -38.10
C VAL A 249 -37.39 38.08 -38.76
N VAL A 250 -37.47 39.22 -38.07
CA VAL A 250 -36.93 40.50 -38.52
C VAL A 250 -35.65 40.79 -37.75
N ASN A 251 -34.55 40.97 -38.47
CA ASN A 251 -33.19 41.07 -37.95
C ASN A 251 -32.66 42.51 -37.87
N ASP A 252 -33.57 43.48 -37.73
CA ASP A 252 -33.31 44.92 -37.74
C ASP A 252 -32.74 45.47 -36.40
N GLY A 253 -32.61 44.62 -35.39
CA GLY A 253 -32.16 45.00 -34.05
C GLY A 253 -33.17 45.83 -33.25
N ILE A 254 -34.43 45.90 -33.69
CA ILE A 254 -35.50 46.71 -33.04
C ILE A 254 -36.79 45.88 -32.88
N THR A 255 -37.16 45.12 -33.90
CA THR A 255 -38.38 44.32 -33.96
C THR A 255 -38.32 43.16 -32.97
N ASP A 256 -39.40 43.04 -32.20
CA ASP A 256 -39.56 42.00 -31.20
C ASP A 256 -40.02 40.67 -31.82
N ASN A 257 -39.11 39.70 -31.85
CA ASN A 257 -39.31 38.40 -32.49
C ASN A 257 -39.85 37.32 -31.53
N THR A 258 -40.15 37.67 -30.28
CA THR A 258 -40.46 36.68 -29.22
C THR A 258 -41.59 35.74 -29.63
N THR A 259 -42.72 36.27 -30.10
CA THR A 259 -43.90 35.47 -30.45
C THR A 259 -43.59 34.50 -31.59
N ILE A 260 -42.85 34.94 -32.60
CA ILE A 260 -42.55 34.16 -33.80
C ILE A 260 -41.60 33.01 -33.42
N ILE A 261 -40.51 33.33 -32.71
CA ILE A 261 -39.53 32.32 -32.29
C ILE A 261 -40.14 31.35 -31.26
N GLN A 262 -40.91 31.84 -30.29
CA GLN A 262 -41.59 30.97 -29.32
C GLN A 262 -42.61 30.04 -29.99
N THR A 263 -43.34 30.53 -31.00
CA THR A 263 -44.27 29.69 -31.77
C THR A 263 -43.52 28.57 -32.50
N ALA A 264 -42.32 28.85 -33.02
CA ALA A 264 -41.48 27.83 -33.63
C ALA A 264 -40.98 26.81 -32.58
N LEU A 265 -40.52 27.27 -31.42
CA LEU A 265 -40.06 26.41 -30.31
C LEU A 265 -41.18 25.51 -29.77
N ASN A 266 -42.42 25.99 -29.76
CA ASN A 266 -43.58 25.21 -29.32
C ASN A 266 -44.01 24.12 -30.32
N ARG A 267 -43.56 24.20 -31.58
CA ARG A 267 -44.07 23.35 -32.69
C ARG A 267 -43.01 22.47 -33.33
N SER A 268 -41.73 22.78 -33.16
CA SER A 268 -40.63 22.08 -33.81
C SER A 268 -39.59 21.63 -32.80
N ASN A 269 -39.10 20.41 -33.00
CA ASN A 269 -37.98 19.85 -32.24
C ASN A 269 -36.63 20.44 -32.67
N HIS A 270 -36.57 21.15 -33.80
CA HIS A 270 -35.38 21.89 -34.24
C HIS A 270 -35.79 23.25 -34.80
N VAL A 271 -35.32 24.31 -34.14
CA VAL A 271 -35.54 25.70 -34.51
C VAL A 271 -34.19 26.31 -34.84
N LYS A 272 -34.02 26.76 -36.09
CA LYS A 272 -32.78 27.36 -36.56
C LYS A 272 -33.02 28.76 -37.10
N ILE A 273 -32.23 29.72 -36.66
CA ILE A 273 -32.13 31.05 -37.27
C ILE A 273 -30.82 31.11 -38.04
N SER A 274 -30.89 31.21 -39.37
CA SER A 274 -29.70 31.16 -40.24
C SER A 274 -29.32 32.51 -40.79
N LYS A 275 -30.27 33.44 -40.90
CA LYS A 275 -30.02 34.77 -41.47
C LYS A 275 -29.26 35.63 -40.46
N LYS A 276 -28.07 36.10 -40.84
CA LYS A 276 -27.22 36.99 -40.02
C LYS A 276 -27.97 38.28 -39.62
N GLY A 277 -27.71 38.76 -38.41
CA GLY A 277 -28.29 40.00 -37.89
C GLY A 277 -28.70 39.87 -36.43
N THR A 278 -29.31 40.93 -35.90
CA THR A 278 -29.69 41.03 -34.48
C THR A 278 -31.19 40.85 -34.33
N TYR A 279 -31.58 39.87 -33.54
CA TYR A 279 -32.97 39.53 -33.25
C TYR A 279 -33.29 39.90 -31.81
N ILE A 280 -34.19 40.87 -31.64
CA ILE A 280 -34.65 41.28 -30.33
C ILE A 280 -35.69 40.28 -29.83
N VAL A 281 -35.52 39.81 -28.61
CA VAL A 281 -36.47 38.92 -27.93
C VAL A 281 -36.68 39.33 -26.48
N ARG A 282 -37.81 38.94 -25.93
CA ARG A 282 -38.00 38.75 -24.50
C ARG A 282 -37.58 37.33 -24.14
N ARG A 283 -38.02 36.84 -22.99
CA ARG A 283 -37.82 35.45 -22.57
C ARG A 283 -38.40 34.45 -23.56
N LEU A 284 -37.56 33.52 -23.99
CA LEU A 284 -37.93 32.29 -24.68
C LEU A 284 -37.97 31.12 -23.70
N THR A 285 -38.86 30.17 -23.94
CA THR A 285 -39.01 28.92 -23.18
C THR A 285 -38.70 27.73 -24.09
N ILE A 286 -37.81 26.84 -23.65
CA ILE A 286 -37.41 25.63 -24.38
C ILE A 286 -38.00 24.39 -23.69
N HIS A 287 -38.38 23.39 -24.48
CA HIS A 287 -39.09 22.18 -24.05
C HIS A 287 -38.27 20.91 -24.28
N ASP A 288 -38.83 19.76 -23.90
CA ASP A 288 -38.29 18.44 -24.21
C ASP A 288 -37.94 18.27 -25.69
N ASN A 289 -36.86 17.53 -25.98
CA ASN A 289 -36.44 17.14 -27.34
C ASN A 289 -36.25 18.31 -28.32
N THR A 290 -35.85 19.49 -27.81
CA THR A 290 -35.72 20.70 -28.62
C THR A 290 -34.26 21.07 -28.86
N THR A 291 -33.90 21.31 -30.13
CA THR A 291 -32.66 21.93 -30.56
C THR A 291 -32.93 23.36 -31.01
N PHE A 292 -32.32 24.34 -30.33
CA PHE A 292 -32.32 25.73 -30.73
C PHE A 292 -30.94 26.12 -31.26
N GLU A 293 -30.87 26.47 -32.54
CA GLU A 293 -29.62 26.71 -33.27
C GLU A 293 -29.59 28.12 -33.88
N LEU A 294 -28.51 28.84 -33.64
CA LEU A 294 -28.23 30.15 -34.24
C LEU A 294 -26.99 30.04 -35.11
N ALA A 295 -27.09 30.42 -36.39
CA ALA A 295 -25.95 30.40 -37.29
C ALA A 295 -24.89 31.46 -36.92
N ASP A 296 -23.69 31.34 -37.51
CA ASP A 296 -22.65 32.37 -37.33
C ASP A 296 -23.12 33.73 -37.85
N GLY A 297 -22.90 34.77 -37.05
CA GLY A 297 -23.36 36.14 -37.32
C GLY A 297 -24.81 36.42 -36.90
N VAL A 298 -25.48 35.48 -36.23
CA VAL A 298 -26.78 35.71 -35.58
C VAL A 298 -26.56 36.15 -34.13
N ILE A 299 -27.18 37.26 -33.75
CA ILE A 299 -27.18 37.81 -32.39
C ILE A 299 -28.59 37.75 -31.84
N LEU A 300 -28.81 37.01 -30.76
CA LEU A 300 -30.05 37.04 -30.00
C LEU A 300 -29.87 38.03 -28.84
N LYS A 301 -30.65 39.11 -28.84
CA LYS A 301 -30.49 40.21 -27.88
C LYS A 301 -31.75 40.40 -27.05
N GLN A 302 -31.58 40.53 -25.74
CA GLN A 302 -32.69 40.82 -24.83
C GLN A 302 -33.23 42.23 -25.07
N LYS A 303 -34.56 42.35 -25.16
CA LYS A 303 -35.27 43.62 -25.36
C LYS A 303 -35.00 44.59 -24.20
N ASP A 304 -34.92 45.88 -24.51
CA ASP A 304 -34.82 46.95 -23.50
C ASP A 304 -36.02 46.93 -22.55
N ASN A 305 -35.77 47.23 -21.27
CA ASN A 305 -36.79 47.30 -20.20
C ASN A 305 -37.62 46.01 -20.04
N ASN A 306 -37.03 44.85 -20.38
CA ASN A 306 -37.66 43.54 -20.25
C ASN A 306 -37.26 42.77 -18.99
N SER A 307 -36.21 43.17 -18.26
CA SER A 307 -35.79 42.62 -16.95
C SER A 307 -36.28 41.19 -16.67
N ASP A 308 -35.87 40.26 -17.53
CA ASP A 308 -36.27 38.84 -17.54
C ASP A 308 -35.12 38.06 -18.21
N TYR A 309 -35.14 36.74 -18.05
CA TYR A 309 -34.15 35.83 -18.65
C TYR A 309 -34.29 35.80 -20.18
N ILE A 310 -33.22 35.55 -20.92
CA ILE A 310 -33.31 35.42 -22.39
C ILE A 310 -33.88 34.06 -22.78
N ILE A 311 -33.46 33.00 -22.08
CA ILE A 311 -33.90 31.62 -22.28
C ILE A 311 -34.07 30.94 -20.93
N VAL A 312 -35.19 30.23 -20.77
CA VAL A 312 -35.41 29.25 -19.71
C VAL A 312 -35.92 27.93 -20.29
N ASN A 313 -35.77 26.81 -19.59
CA ASN A 313 -36.56 25.61 -19.90
C ASN A 313 -37.93 25.66 -19.19
N ASP A 314 -38.96 24.98 -19.68
CA ASP A 314 -40.30 25.05 -19.08
C ASP A 314 -40.38 24.54 -17.63
N LYS A 315 -39.55 23.56 -17.27
CA LYS A 315 -39.46 22.98 -15.90
C LYS A 315 -38.39 23.63 -15.02
N TRP A 316 -37.85 24.80 -15.41
CA TRP A 316 -36.73 25.44 -14.70
C TRP A 316 -37.03 25.78 -13.23
N ARG A 317 -38.31 25.91 -12.87
CA ARG A 317 -38.77 26.16 -11.49
C ARG A 317 -39.46 24.98 -10.83
N SER A 318 -39.46 23.81 -11.47
CA SER A 318 -40.18 22.67 -10.91
C SER A 318 -39.51 22.17 -9.63
N LYS A 319 -40.34 21.90 -8.61
CA LYS A 319 -39.93 21.37 -7.30
C LYS A 319 -40.34 19.91 -7.09
N ASP A 320 -41.09 19.34 -8.02
CA ASP A 320 -41.61 17.97 -7.96
C ASP A 320 -40.62 16.91 -8.51
N GLY A 321 -39.41 17.32 -8.88
CA GLY A 321 -38.39 16.44 -9.46
C GLY A 321 -38.63 16.10 -10.95
N THR A 322 -39.51 16.82 -11.65
CA THR A 322 -39.68 16.64 -13.10
C THR A 322 -38.52 17.27 -13.88
N TYR A 323 -38.02 16.52 -14.86
CA TYR A 323 -36.91 16.95 -15.73
C TYR A 323 -37.40 17.27 -17.14
N ASN A 324 -36.73 18.19 -17.80
CA ASN A 324 -36.66 18.17 -19.25
C ASN A 324 -35.59 17.19 -19.74
N THR A 325 -35.71 16.75 -20.99
CA THR A 325 -34.80 15.80 -21.62
C THR A 325 -34.40 16.27 -23.01
N ASN A 326 -33.15 16.01 -23.39
CA ASN A 326 -32.66 16.17 -24.77
C ASN A 326 -32.77 17.61 -25.31
N ILE A 327 -32.38 18.59 -24.51
CA ILE A 327 -32.33 20.01 -24.92
C ILE A 327 -30.96 20.33 -25.53
N LYS A 328 -30.94 21.05 -26.65
CA LYS A 328 -29.72 21.56 -27.28
C LYS A 328 -29.79 23.06 -27.55
N ILE A 329 -28.75 23.80 -27.18
CA ILE A 329 -28.54 25.22 -27.53
C ILE A 329 -27.23 25.32 -28.29
N ILE A 330 -27.28 25.74 -29.56
CA ILE A 330 -26.15 25.66 -30.47
C ILE A 330 -25.92 27.00 -31.16
N GLY A 331 -24.68 27.48 -31.17
CA GLY A 331 -24.28 28.57 -32.07
C GLY A 331 -24.64 29.98 -31.59
N GLY A 332 -24.45 30.96 -32.47
CA GLY A 332 -24.85 32.36 -32.28
C GLY A 332 -24.09 33.15 -31.22
N GLN A 333 -24.57 34.38 -31.03
CA GLN A 333 -24.18 35.29 -29.95
C GLN A 333 -25.40 35.66 -29.11
N TYR A 334 -25.24 35.75 -27.80
CA TYR A 334 -26.31 36.07 -26.85
C TYR A 334 -25.95 37.34 -26.06
N ASP A 335 -26.70 38.42 -26.32
CA ASP A 335 -26.55 39.72 -25.64
C ASP A 335 -27.68 39.89 -24.61
N ILE A 336 -27.34 39.80 -23.32
CA ILE A 336 -28.31 39.90 -22.22
C ILE A 336 -28.74 41.36 -21.96
N ASN A 337 -28.06 42.33 -22.56
CA ASN A 337 -28.44 43.74 -22.58
C ASN A 337 -28.70 44.32 -21.18
N ALA A 338 -27.82 44.02 -20.22
CA ALA A 338 -27.95 44.39 -18.80
C ALA A 338 -28.11 45.89 -18.57
N SER A 339 -27.39 46.73 -19.33
CA SER A 339 -27.44 48.20 -19.17
C SER A 339 -28.83 48.81 -19.38
N LYS A 340 -29.74 48.08 -20.03
CA LYS A 340 -31.15 48.45 -20.26
C LYS A 340 -32.15 47.59 -19.49
N ASN A 341 -31.67 46.65 -18.67
CA ASN A 341 -32.48 45.65 -18.00
C ASN A 341 -32.04 45.45 -16.54
N PRO A 342 -32.51 46.30 -15.61
CA PRO A 342 -32.11 46.20 -14.21
C PRO A 342 -32.58 44.90 -13.56
N ARG A 343 -31.87 44.46 -12.52
CA ARG A 343 -32.31 43.38 -11.64
C ARG A 343 -33.59 43.78 -10.90
N THR A 344 -34.56 42.89 -10.82
CA THR A 344 -35.86 43.17 -10.16
C THR A 344 -36.04 42.45 -8.83
N GLY A 345 -35.26 41.40 -8.53
CA GLY A 345 -35.31 40.76 -7.21
C GLY A 345 -34.65 39.38 -7.18
N ALA A 346 -35.26 38.46 -6.41
CA ALA A 346 -34.78 37.09 -6.25
C ALA A 346 -35.46 36.08 -7.21
N ILE A 347 -34.71 35.04 -7.61
CA ILE A 347 -35.25 33.93 -8.42
C ILE A 347 -36.41 33.24 -7.69
N LEU A 348 -36.30 33.00 -6.38
CA LEU A 348 -37.33 32.30 -5.62
C LEU A 348 -38.64 33.10 -5.49
N GLU A 349 -38.58 34.42 -5.64
CA GLU A 349 -39.74 35.34 -5.52
C GLU A 349 -40.51 35.51 -6.84
N GLY A 350 -40.11 34.82 -7.90
CA GLY A 350 -40.71 35.06 -9.21
C GLY A 350 -39.91 36.04 -10.09
N LEU A 351 -38.90 36.71 -9.54
CA LEU A 351 -38.28 37.91 -10.13
C LEU A 351 -37.01 37.60 -10.93
N TYR A 352 -36.52 38.62 -11.64
CA TYR A 352 -35.33 38.54 -12.48
C TYR A 352 -34.08 38.88 -11.68
N ALA A 353 -33.15 37.93 -11.65
CA ALA A 353 -31.89 38.01 -10.91
C ALA A 353 -30.73 38.66 -11.66
N GLY A 354 -30.93 39.08 -12.92
CA GLY A 354 -29.84 39.64 -13.73
C GLY A 354 -29.03 38.58 -14.50
N ILE A 355 -29.58 37.38 -14.71
CA ILE A 355 -28.92 36.22 -15.33
C ILE A 355 -29.40 36.04 -16.77
N GLY A 356 -28.52 35.65 -17.69
CA GLY A 356 -28.89 35.43 -19.08
C GLY A 356 -29.76 34.21 -19.33
N ILE A 357 -29.12 33.05 -19.50
CA ILE A 357 -29.78 31.76 -19.73
C ILE A 357 -29.94 31.02 -18.39
N VAL A 358 -31.10 30.45 -18.10
CA VAL A 358 -31.30 29.61 -16.90
C VAL A 358 -31.90 28.27 -17.31
N LEU A 359 -31.13 27.19 -17.18
CA LEU A 359 -31.62 25.83 -17.40
C LEU A 359 -31.51 25.04 -16.10
N ASN A 360 -32.64 24.51 -15.62
CA ASN A 360 -32.72 23.73 -14.40
C ASN A 360 -33.53 22.44 -14.60
N ASN A 361 -33.16 21.36 -13.93
CA ASN A 361 -33.79 20.03 -14.05
C ASN A 361 -33.74 19.51 -15.50
N VAL A 362 -32.55 19.32 -16.08
CA VAL A 362 -32.42 18.83 -17.47
C VAL A 362 -31.52 17.61 -17.55
N LYS A 363 -31.99 16.56 -18.23
CA LYS A 363 -31.19 15.38 -18.61
C LYS A 363 -30.79 15.48 -20.07
N ASN A 364 -29.56 15.10 -20.39
CA ASN A 364 -29.01 15.12 -21.74
C ASN A 364 -29.03 16.54 -22.35
N LEU A 365 -28.46 17.51 -21.63
CA LEU A 365 -28.33 18.90 -22.07
C LEU A 365 -27.07 19.08 -22.92
N GLU A 366 -27.17 19.74 -24.07
CA GLU A 366 -26.03 20.08 -24.92
C GLU A 366 -26.01 21.59 -25.20
N VAL A 367 -25.00 22.30 -24.73
CA VAL A 367 -24.78 23.73 -25.03
C VAL A 367 -23.44 23.87 -25.73
N ARG A 368 -23.42 24.25 -27.00
CA ARG A 368 -22.15 24.32 -27.73
C ARG A 368 -22.05 25.34 -28.84
N ASN A 369 -20.82 25.64 -29.22
CA ASN A 369 -20.48 26.52 -30.34
C ASN A 369 -21.02 27.95 -30.19
N ILE A 370 -21.26 28.40 -28.96
CA ILE A 370 -21.70 29.77 -28.69
C ILE A 370 -20.50 30.69 -28.91
N LYS A 371 -20.59 31.52 -29.95
CA LYS A 371 -19.52 32.45 -30.34
C LYS A 371 -19.27 33.49 -29.27
N GLU A 372 -20.32 33.96 -28.61
CA GLU A 372 -20.23 34.85 -27.46
C GLU A 372 -21.52 34.83 -26.64
N ILE A 373 -21.42 34.86 -25.32
CA ILE A 373 -22.53 35.15 -24.41
C ILE A 373 -22.05 36.14 -23.35
N GLY A 374 -22.87 37.14 -23.02
CA GLY A 374 -22.38 38.23 -22.20
C GLY A 374 -23.36 39.35 -21.91
N ASN A 375 -22.83 40.43 -21.31
CA ASN A 375 -23.58 41.64 -20.97
C ASN A 375 -24.75 41.37 -20.00
N ALA A 376 -24.53 40.50 -19.02
CA ALA A 376 -25.46 40.22 -17.92
C ALA A 376 -25.09 41.04 -16.68
N ILE A 377 -26.01 41.17 -15.72
CA ILE A 377 -25.71 41.80 -14.42
C ILE A 377 -25.02 40.80 -13.48
N LYS A 378 -25.43 39.53 -13.57
CA LYS A 378 -24.90 38.39 -12.84
C LYS A 378 -24.32 37.39 -13.82
N TYR A 379 -24.95 36.26 -14.07
CA TYR A 379 -24.32 35.17 -14.82
C TYR A 379 -24.65 35.24 -16.31
N CYS A 380 -23.70 34.88 -17.19
CA CYS A 380 -24.03 34.61 -18.59
C CYS A 380 -25.09 33.51 -18.67
N ALA A 381 -24.85 32.41 -17.96
CA ALA A 381 -25.78 31.29 -17.87
C ALA A 381 -25.72 30.61 -16.50
N LEU A 382 -26.86 30.12 -16.03
CA LEU A 382 -27.00 29.27 -14.85
C LEU A 382 -27.52 27.89 -15.27
N PHE A 383 -26.77 26.85 -14.92
CA PHE A 383 -27.11 25.46 -15.14
C PHE A 383 -27.27 24.75 -13.80
N ALA A 384 -28.47 24.32 -13.46
CA ALA A 384 -28.78 23.70 -12.18
C ALA A 384 -29.43 22.33 -12.36
N ASN A 385 -29.16 21.38 -11.47
CA ASN A 385 -29.77 20.04 -11.54
C ASN A 385 -29.64 19.36 -12.92
N ILE A 386 -28.41 19.25 -13.43
CA ILE A 386 -28.14 18.72 -14.78
C ILE A 386 -27.59 17.30 -14.72
N GLU A 387 -28.15 16.40 -15.53
CA GLU A 387 -27.62 15.05 -15.74
C GLU A 387 -27.19 14.86 -17.20
N ASN A 388 -25.98 14.31 -17.42
CA ASN A 388 -25.44 14.04 -18.76
C ASN A 388 -25.32 15.31 -19.63
N GLY A 389 -24.67 16.34 -19.08
CA GLY A 389 -24.49 17.64 -19.75
C GLY A 389 -23.22 17.72 -20.60
N ILE A 390 -23.29 18.36 -21.76
CA ILE A 390 -22.14 18.68 -22.63
C ILE A 390 -22.11 20.19 -22.87
N PHE A 391 -20.99 20.82 -22.54
CA PHE A 391 -20.75 22.25 -22.72
C PHE A 391 -19.46 22.43 -23.52
N ALA A 392 -19.53 22.94 -24.75
CA ALA A 392 -18.35 22.96 -25.61
C ALA A 392 -18.22 24.18 -26.52
N ASN A 393 -17.01 24.71 -26.67
CA ASN A 393 -16.72 25.82 -27.59
C ASN A 393 -17.59 27.06 -27.28
N ILE A 394 -17.45 27.60 -26.06
CA ILE A 394 -18.25 28.74 -25.59
C ILE A 394 -17.31 29.86 -25.15
N ASN A 395 -17.56 31.07 -25.61
CA ASN A 395 -16.85 32.26 -25.19
C ASN A 395 -17.75 33.18 -24.36
N CYS A 396 -17.36 33.49 -23.12
CA CYS A 396 -18.12 34.32 -22.17
C CYS A 396 -17.48 35.71 -22.00
N ILE A 397 -18.25 36.80 -22.11
CA ILE A 397 -17.77 38.17 -21.91
C ILE A 397 -18.70 38.90 -20.95
N ASN A 398 -18.30 39.08 -19.69
CA ASN A 398 -19.22 39.50 -18.65
C ASN A 398 -18.54 40.16 -17.45
N GLU A 399 -19.25 41.06 -16.78
CA GLU A 399 -18.75 41.72 -15.56
C GLU A 399 -18.83 40.82 -14.32
N SER A 400 -19.56 39.71 -14.39
CA SER A 400 -19.66 38.70 -13.35
C SER A 400 -19.48 37.31 -13.98
N ASP A 401 -20.12 36.26 -13.46
CA ASP A 401 -19.74 34.89 -13.82
C ASP A 401 -20.05 34.54 -15.27
N GLY A 402 -19.26 33.61 -15.81
CA GLY A 402 -19.52 32.96 -17.09
C GLY A 402 -20.61 31.91 -16.98
N LEU A 403 -20.21 30.64 -17.03
CA LEU A 403 -21.14 29.51 -16.93
C LEU A 403 -21.20 29.03 -15.48
N HIS A 404 -22.26 29.41 -14.78
CA HIS A 404 -22.46 29.09 -13.38
C HIS A 404 -23.20 27.76 -13.24
N PHE A 405 -22.70 26.86 -12.39
CA PHE A 405 -23.30 25.55 -12.13
C PHE A 405 -23.78 25.42 -10.68
N GLN A 406 -25.04 25.04 -10.48
CA GLN A 406 -25.59 24.72 -9.16
C GLN A 406 -25.94 23.23 -9.04
N ALA A 407 -25.54 22.61 -7.93
CA ALA A 407 -25.79 21.20 -7.64
C ALA A 407 -27.29 20.84 -7.58
N PRO A 408 -27.68 19.56 -7.75
CA PRO A 408 -26.83 18.43 -8.13
C PRO A 408 -26.44 18.47 -9.60
N CYS A 409 -25.25 18.01 -9.96
CA CYS A 409 -24.91 17.83 -11.36
C CYS A 409 -24.14 16.53 -11.54
N LYS A 410 -24.51 15.74 -12.54
CA LYS A 410 -23.93 14.41 -12.76
C LYS A 410 -23.52 14.20 -14.21
N ASN A 411 -22.35 13.60 -14.43
CA ASN A 411 -21.83 13.25 -15.75
C ASN A 411 -21.74 14.49 -16.67
N ILE A 412 -21.03 15.52 -16.22
CA ILE A 412 -20.89 16.78 -16.97
C ILE A 412 -19.55 16.81 -17.69
N LYS A 413 -19.57 17.16 -18.98
CA LYS A 413 -18.39 17.36 -19.81
C LYS A 413 -18.31 18.80 -20.29
N ILE A 414 -17.23 19.48 -19.94
CA ILE A 414 -16.95 20.86 -20.29
C ILE A 414 -15.64 20.90 -21.08
N ASN A 415 -15.69 21.46 -22.29
CA ASN A 415 -14.53 21.50 -23.18
C ASN A 415 -14.42 22.80 -23.96
N ASN A 416 -13.24 23.42 -23.98
CA ASN A 416 -12.97 24.61 -24.81
C ASN A 416 -13.88 25.78 -24.42
N ILE A 417 -13.75 26.22 -23.16
CA ILE A 417 -14.44 27.40 -22.65
C ILE A 417 -13.43 28.53 -22.54
N SER A 418 -13.78 29.70 -23.07
CA SER A 418 -12.95 30.89 -22.96
C SER A 418 -13.73 32.09 -22.47
N GLY A 419 -13.06 33.13 -21.97
CA GLY A 419 -13.79 34.35 -21.66
C GLY A 419 -13.02 35.46 -20.97
N ALA A 420 -13.69 36.61 -20.90
CA ALA A 420 -13.34 37.78 -20.10
C ALA A 420 -14.48 37.99 -19.09
N CYS A 421 -14.44 37.21 -18.01
CA CYS A 421 -15.38 37.33 -16.90
C CYS A 421 -14.66 38.02 -15.75
N HIS A 422 -15.18 39.13 -15.21
CA HIS A 422 -14.53 39.87 -14.12
C HIS A 422 -14.78 39.26 -12.72
N ASP A 423 -15.50 38.14 -12.67
CA ASP A 423 -15.68 37.29 -11.48
C ASP A 423 -15.20 35.85 -11.82
N ASN A 424 -16.03 34.82 -11.72
CA ASN A 424 -15.61 33.44 -12.01
C ASN A 424 -15.99 33.00 -13.44
N LEU A 425 -15.08 32.37 -14.21
CA LEU A 425 -15.44 31.85 -15.54
C LEU A 425 -16.35 30.61 -15.44
N LEU A 426 -16.01 29.68 -14.55
CA LEU A 426 -16.70 28.41 -14.30
C LEU A 426 -16.85 28.13 -12.79
N PRO A 427 -17.78 28.79 -12.10
CA PRO A 427 -18.10 28.47 -10.71
C PRO A 427 -19.05 27.27 -10.60
N PHE A 428 -18.79 26.43 -9.60
CA PHE A 428 -19.62 25.29 -9.19
C PHE A 428 -19.99 25.45 -7.72
N THR A 429 -21.29 25.55 -7.45
CA THR A 429 -21.83 25.91 -6.14
C THR A 429 -22.87 24.90 -5.68
N ILE A 430 -22.81 24.48 -4.41
CA ILE A 430 -23.85 23.64 -3.81
C ILE A 430 -24.83 24.54 -3.07
N GLY A 431 -25.90 24.94 -3.78
CA GLY A 431 -26.71 26.10 -3.42
C GLY A 431 -26.01 27.40 -3.79
N ASP A 432 -26.56 28.54 -3.35
CA ASP A 432 -26.02 29.88 -3.66
C ASP A 432 -26.58 30.92 -2.66
N TYR A 433 -26.40 32.21 -2.93
CA TYR A 433 -27.12 33.27 -2.22
C TYR A 433 -28.63 33.12 -2.40
N PRO A 434 -29.45 33.33 -1.35
CA PRO A 434 -30.90 33.11 -1.40
C PRO A 434 -31.62 33.78 -2.57
N ALA A 435 -31.07 34.89 -3.07
CA ALA A 435 -31.66 35.61 -4.17
C ALA A 435 -31.42 34.99 -5.57
N ILE A 436 -30.48 34.05 -5.71
CA ILE A 436 -30.06 33.43 -6.97
C ILE A 436 -29.90 31.90 -6.91
N THR A 437 -30.12 31.30 -5.74
CA THR A 437 -30.27 29.84 -5.59
C THR A 437 -31.53 29.36 -6.28
N ILE A 438 -31.40 28.35 -7.14
CA ILE A 438 -32.54 27.64 -7.73
C ILE A 438 -32.51 26.13 -7.44
N SER A 439 -31.35 25.60 -7.05
CA SER A 439 -31.20 24.22 -6.61
C SER A 439 -30.32 24.18 -5.36
N GLU A 440 -30.78 23.47 -4.33
CA GLU A 440 -30.33 23.69 -2.95
C GLU A 440 -29.49 22.55 -2.35
N ASN A 441 -29.63 21.31 -2.84
CA ASN A 441 -28.96 20.15 -2.26
C ASN A 441 -28.65 19.09 -3.32
N GLY A 442 -27.48 18.46 -3.17
CA GLY A 442 -27.04 17.37 -4.01
C GLY A 442 -25.58 17.49 -4.35
N ASP A 443 -25.07 16.49 -5.05
CA ASP A 443 -23.65 16.38 -5.32
C ASP A 443 -23.30 16.86 -6.72
N PHE A 444 -22.09 17.35 -6.87
CA PHE A 444 -21.42 17.28 -8.17
C PHE A 444 -20.72 15.92 -8.23
N ASP A 445 -21.01 15.11 -9.24
CA ASP A 445 -20.39 13.80 -9.42
C ASP A 445 -20.02 13.54 -10.87
N ASN A 446 -18.78 13.08 -11.09
CA ASN A 446 -18.23 12.74 -12.40
C ASN A 446 -18.25 13.96 -13.36
N ILE A 447 -17.37 14.92 -13.07
CA ILE A 447 -17.25 16.18 -13.82
C ILE A 447 -15.90 16.23 -14.53
N GLU A 448 -15.94 16.33 -15.86
CA GLU A 448 -14.76 16.42 -16.72
C GLU A 448 -14.67 17.83 -17.32
N ILE A 449 -13.59 18.54 -17.02
CA ILE A 449 -13.32 19.91 -17.47
C ILE A 449 -12.01 19.90 -18.25
N SER A 450 -12.04 20.40 -19.48
CA SER A 450 -10.87 20.47 -20.34
C SER A 450 -10.80 21.76 -21.15
N ASN A 451 -9.58 22.26 -21.39
CA ASN A 451 -9.33 23.39 -22.29
C ASN A 451 -10.08 24.66 -21.84
N VAL A 452 -9.69 25.24 -20.70
CA VAL A 452 -10.33 26.45 -20.15
C VAL A 452 -9.34 27.62 -20.20
N TYR A 453 -9.76 28.72 -20.82
CA TYR A 453 -8.87 29.84 -21.16
C TYR A 453 -9.44 31.21 -20.77
N SER A 454 -8.75 32.00 -19.94
CA SER A 454 -9.10 33.42 -19.85
C SER A 454 -8.56 34.19 -21.07
N LYS A 455 -9.24 35.26 -21.48
CA LYS A 455 -8.70 36.20 -22.48
C LYS A 455 -7.46 36.89 -21.89
N LYS A 456 -6.51 37.19 -22.77
CA LYS A 456 -5.28 37.93 -22.43
C LYS A 456 -5.66 39.31 -21.88
N ASP A 457 -4.99 39.74 -20.82
CA ASP A 457 -5.12 41.08 -20.21
C ASP A 457 -6.49 41.38 -19.56
N VAL A 458 -7.32 40.35 -19.32
CA VAL A 458 -8.52 40.47 -18.47
C VAL A 458 -8.34 39.60 -17.24
N ASP A 459 -8.61 40.18 -16.08
CA ASP A 459 -8.55 39.52 -14.79
C ASP A 459 -9.90 38.84 -14.50
N CYS A 460 -9.94 37.51 -14.54
CA CYS A 460 -10.97 36.75 -13.84
C CYS A 460 -10.53 36.61 -12.38
N ILE A 461 -11.44 36.66 -11.39
CA ILE A 461 -11.02 36.42 -9.99
C ILE A 461 -10.35 35.05 -9.90
N ASP A 462 -11.04 34.02 -10.37
CA ASP A 462 -10.48 32.71 -10.64
C ASP A 462 -11.21 32.10 -11.85
N LEU A 463 -10.59 31.12 -12.51
CA LEU A 463 -11.21 30.51 -13.70
C LEU A 463 -12.21 29.45 -13.29
N ILE A 464 -11.85 28.61 -12.31
CA ILE A 464 -12.69 27.52 -11.82
C ILE A 464 -12.81 27.63 -10.31
N ARG A 465 -14.04 27.68 -9.80
CA ARG A 465 -14.34 27.73 -8.37
C ARG A 465 -15.21 26.56 -7.93
N LEU A 466 -14.85 25.92 -6.82
CA LEU A 466 -15.70 24.96 -6.12
C LEU A 466 -16.03 25.50 -4.72
N VAL A 467 -17.33 25.60 -4.38
CA VAL A 467 -17.73 26.08 -3.06
C VAL A 467 -19.10 25.59 -2.55
N GLY A 468 -19.17 25.40 -1.24
CA GLY A 468 -20.39 25.09 -0.49
C GLY A 468 -20.61 23.59 -0.26
N ASN A 469 -21.50 23.28 0.67
CA ASN A 469 -21.97 21.91 0.94
C ASN A 469 -23.51 21.86 1.05
N GLY A 470 -24.18 22.94 0.67
CA GLY A 470 -25.63 23.11 0.75
C GLY A 470 -26.11 23.37 2.17
N LYS A 471 -27.33 23.88 2.31
CA LYS A 471 -27.91 24.30 3.60
C LYS A 471 -27.92 23.18 4.65
N ASN A 472 -28.05 21.93 4.22
CA ASN A 472 -28.06 20.75 5.10
C ASN A 472 -26.67 20.10 5.28
N LYS A 473 -25.60 20.72 4.75
CA LYS A 473 -24.21 20.24 4.82
C LYS A 473 -24.03 18.82 4.30
N SER A 474 -24.72 18.50 3.21
CA SER A 474 -24.84 17.14 2.68
C SER A 474 -24.27 16.97 1.27
N GLY A 475 -24.17 18.06 0.51
CA GLY A 475 -23.61 18.00 -0.84
C GLY A 475 -22.10 17.97 -0.83
N LYS A 476 -21.52 17.24 -1.78
CA LYS A 476 -20.07 17.16 -2.00
C LYS A 476 -19.71 17.29 -3.48
N PHE A 477 -18.45 17.60 -3.74
CA PHE A 477 -17.84 17.53 -5.07
C PHE A 477 -17.09 16.20 -5.19
N ARG A 478 -17.45 15.35 -6.15
CA ARG A 478 -16.85 14.02 -6.33
C ARG A 478 -16.36 13.81 -7.75
N ASN A 479 -15.18 13.18 -7.85
CA ASN A 479 -14.65 12.67 -9.12
C ASN A 479 -14.52 13.76 -10.18
N PHE A 480 -13.73 14.79 -9.87
CA PHE A 480 -13.42 15.88 -10.78
C PHE A 480 -12.13 15.59 -11.55
N LYS A 481 -12.18 15.79 -12.87
CA LYS A 481 -10.99 15.76 -13.74
C LYS A 481 -10.87 17.08 -14.47
N ILE A 482 -9.80 17.82 -14.20
CA ILE A 482 -9.55 19.15 -14.74
C ILE A 482 -8.24 19.12 -15.53
N LYS A 483 -8.28 19.51 -16.81
CA LYS A 483 -7.10 19.46 -17.69
C LYS A 483 -6.97 20.69 -18.57
N ASN A 484 -5.74 21.13 -18.83
CA ASN A 484 -5.44 22.18 -19.79
C ASN A 484 -6.13 23.51 -19.44
N VAL A 485 -5.81 24.04 -18.25
CA VAL A 485 -6.34 25.33 -17.77
C VAL A 485 -5.25 26.38 -17.87
N GLN A 486 -5.54 27.48 -18.57
CA GLN A 486 -4.59 28.56 -18.72
C GLN A 486 -5.27 29.92 -18.61
N GLY A 487 -4.71 30.84 -17.83
CA GLY A 487 -5.29 32.18 -17.73
C GLY A 487 -4.53 33.14 -16.86
N ASN A 488 -5.12 34.33 -16.74
CA ASN A 488 -4.67 35.46 -15.95
C ASN A 488 -5.70 35.70 -14.83
N PRO A 489 -5.59 35.02 -13.68
CA PRO A 489 -6.45 35.32 -12.54
C PRO A 489 -6.06 36.69 -11.95
N SER A 490 -6.98 37.34 -11.22
CA SER A 490 -6.71 38.58 -10.50
C SER A 490 -5.51 38.41 -9.56
N ALA A 491 -4.82 39.51 -9.28
CA ALA A 491 -3.63 39.50 -8.43
C ALA A 491 -3.89 38.76 -7.09
N ASN A 492 -3.00 37.81 -6.75
CA ASN A 492 -3.06 36.95 -5.56
C ASN A 492 -4.15 35.86 -5.54
N GLN A 493 -4.87 35.63 -6.64
CA GLN A 493 -5.84 34.53 -6.77
C GLN A 493 -5.27 33.35 -7.57
N PRO A 494 -5.69 32.11 -7.29
CA PRO A 494 -5.29 30.96 -8.09
C PRO A 494 -6.12 30.81 -9.35
N LEU A 495 -5.65 29.98 -10.29
CA LEU A 495 -6.46 29.59 -11.46
C LEU A 495 -7.67 28.75 -11.05
N ILE A 496 -7.45 27.84 -10.11
CA ILE A 496 -8.46 26.91 -9.59
C ILE A 496 -8.55 27.13 -8.08
N GLN A 497 -9.75 27.46 -7.60
CA GLN A 497 -10.01 27.80 -6.22
C GLN A 497 -11.03 26.83 -5.60
N ILE A 498 -10.65 26.18 -4.51
CA ILE A 498 -11.56 25.41 -3.65
C ILE A 498 -11.74 26.23 -2.37
N LEU A 499 -12.84 26.96 -2.24
CA LEU A 499 -13.09 27.79 -1.05
C LEU A 499 -13.57 26.92 0.12
N ASN A 500 -13.33 27.34 1.37
CA ASN A 500 -14.08 26.75 2.50
C ASN A 500 -15.49 27.30 2.53
N ASP A 501 -15.56 28.63 2.51
CA ASP A 501 -16.78 29.40 2.62
C ASP A 501 -16.70 30.61 1.68
N ASP A 502 -17.80 30.94 1.01
CA ASP A 502 -17.95 32.16 0.21
C ASP A 502 -18.82 33.18 0.98
N GLN A 503 -18.19 33.93 1.87
CA GLN A 503 -18.86 34.68 2.94
C GLN A 503 -18.89 36.19 2.68
N ALA A 504 -19.29 36.63 1.48
CA ALA A 504 -19.63 38.04 1.29
C ALA A 504 -20.70 38.51 2.31
N PHE A 505 -21.63 37.60 2.68
CA PHE A 505 -22.61 37.73 3.77
C PHE A 505 -22.93 36.35 4.35
N ALA A 506 -23.52 36.30 5.56
CA ALA A 506 -23.90 35.04 6.21
C ALA A 506 -24.79 34.17 5.31
N ASN A 507 -24.27 33.01 4.90
CA ASN A 507 -24.94 32.10 3.97
C ASN A 507 -24.75 30.64 4.41
N ASP A 508 -25.87 29.93 4.59
CA ASP A 508 -25.89 28.52 5.01
C ASP A 508 -25.51 27.54 3.89
N TYR A 509 -25.60 27.94 2.62
CA TYR A 509 -25.28 27.09 1.46
C TYR A 509 -23.78 27.05 1.15
N LEU A 510 -23.15 28.22 1.15
CA LEU A 510 -21.78 28.43 0.68
C LEU A 510 -20.76 28.38 1.83
N ASN A 511 -20.87 27.35 2.67
CA ASN A 511 -19.92 27.07 3.75
C ASN A 511 -19.46 25.60 3.74
N GLY A 512 -18.32 25.32 4.37
CA GLY A 512 -17.81 23.98 4.65
C GLY A 512 -17.65 23.07 3.43
N THR A 513 -17.12 23.58 2.33
CA THR A 513 -16.86 22.81 1.09
C THR A 513 -16.10 21.50 1.35
N TYR A 514 -16.54 20.43 0.69
CA TYR A 514 -15.92 19.12 0.76
C TYR A 514 -15.76 18.50 -0.63
N VAL A 515 -14.52 18.13 -0.99
CA VAL A 515 -14.16 17.53 -2.28
C VAL A 515 -13.56 16.14 -2.08
N GLU A 516 -14.02 15.16 -2.85
CA GLU A 516 -13.50 13.79 -2.90
C GLU A 516 -13.00 13.50 -4.33
N ASN A 517 -11.73 13.12 -4.46
CA ASN A 517 -11.09 12.74 -5.72
C ASN A 517 -11.10 13.87 -6.77
N ILE A 518 -10.02 14.63 -6.78
CA ILE A 518 -9.78 15.66 -7.80
C ILE A 518 -8.43 15.44 -8.49
N GLU A 519 -8.48 15.35 -9.81
CA GLU A 519 -7.31 15.20 -10.68
C GLU A 519 -7.15 16.47 -11.51
N ILE A 520 -6.00 17.12 -11.42
CA ILE A 520 -5.68 18.37 -12.12
C ILE A 520 -4.43 18.15 -12.96
N SER A 521 -4.45 18.52 -14.24
CA SER A 521 -3.27 18.38 -15.08
C SER A 521 -3.09 19.47 -16.13
N ASN A 522 -1.84 19.71 -16.53
CA ASN A 522 -1.49 20.67 -17.59
C ASN A 522 -2.08 22.06 -17.34
N ILE A 523 -1.73 22.68 -16.20
CA ILE A 523 -2.21 24.01 -15.82
C ILE A 523 -1.09 25.05 -15.97
N LYS A 524 -1.45 26.27 -16.39
CA LYS A 524 -0.48 27.34 -16.67
C LYS A 524 -1.04 28.72 -16.30
N ASN A 525 -0.38 29.42 -15.38
CA ASN A 525 -0.72 30.82 -15.11
C ASN A 525 0.07 31.73 -16.05
N THR A 526 -0.63 32.64 -16.74
CA THR A 526 -0.03 33.65 -17.64
C THR A 526 0.10 35.03 -17.00
N ASN A 527 -0.38 35.22 -15.77
CA ASN A 527 -0.17 36.44 -15.00
C ASN A 527 1.32 36.59 -14.65
N GLY A 528 1.83 37.81 -14.80
CA GLY A 528 3.19 38.22 -14.43
C GLY A 528 3.30 38.72 -12.98
N THR A 529 2.34 38.39 -12.09
CA THR A 529 2.35 38.67 -10.65
C THR A 529 2.17 37.38 -9.83
N TYR A 530 2.28 37.44 -8.50
CA TYR A 530 2.29 36.26 -7.62
C TYR A 530 1.09 35.32 -7.90
N ALA A 531 1.39 34.07 -8.25
CA ALA A 531 0.41 33.18 -8.86
C ALA A 531 0.45 31.79 -8.21
N SER A 532 -0.55 31.50 -7.37
CA SER A 532 -0.84 30.09 -7.04
C SER A 532 -1.54 29.43 -8.23
N LEU A 533 -1.27 28.17 -8.54
CA LEU A 533 -2.02 27.46 -9.59
C LEU A 533 -3.33 26.91 -9.03
N VAL A 534 -3.27 26.29 -7.86
CA VAL A 534 -4.42 25.72 -7.15
C VAL A 534 -4.44 26.25 -5.72
N GLY A 535 -5.58 26.79 -5.28
CA GLY A 535 -5.80 27.21 -3.89
C GLY A 535 -6.85 26.35 -3.20
N ILE A 536 -6.59 25.93 -1.97
CA ILE A 536 -7.49 25.11 -1.15
C ILE A 536 -7.71 25.77 0.21
N LEU A 537 -8.95 26.14 0.49
CA LEU A 537 -9.40 26.63 1.79
C LEU A 537 -10.31 25.61 2.48
N GLY A 538 -11.03 24.77 1.71
CA GLY A 538 -11.98 23.78 2.22
C GLY A 538 -11.38 22.42 2.60
N THR A 539 -12.23 21.40 2.69
CA THR A 539 -11.80 20.01 2.91
C THR A 539 -11.64 19.28 1.59
N VAL A 540 -10.50 18.62 1.38
CA VAL A 540 -10.20 17.87 0.15
C VAL A 540 -9.58 16.52 0.50
N GLU A 541 -10.18 15.45 0.00
CA GLU A 541 -9.66 14.09 0.06
C GLU A 541 -9.22 13.63 -1.33
N ASN A 542 -7.97 13.20 -1.43
CA ASN A 542 -7.33 12.71 -2.66
C ASN A 542 -7.26 13.80 -3.75
N ILE A 543 -6.16 14.54 -3.75
CA ILE A 543 -5.82 15.49 -4.81
C ILE A 543 -4.58 15.02 -5.55
N SER A 544 -4.65 14.98 -6.87
CA SER A 544 -3.49 14.80 -7.74
C SER A 544 -3.31 15.99 -8.68
N ILE A 545 -2.07 16.47 -8.79
CA ILE A 545 -1.68 17.52 -9.74
C ILE A 545 -0.52 16.96 -10.56
N ASP A 546 -0.72 16.86 -11.87
CA ASP A 546 0.22 16.22 -12.80
C ASP A 546 0.58 17.10 -14.00
N ASN A 547 1.79 16.92 -14.54
CA ASN A 547 2.24 17.50 -15.80
C ASN A 547 2.09 19.04 -15.81
N VAL A 548 2.78 19.70 -14.89
CA VAL A 548 2.74 21.16 -14.72
C VAL A 548 4.06 21.75 -15.20
N THR A 549 4.00 22.77 -16.06
CA THR A 549 5.21 23.48 -16.52
C THR A 549 5.10 24.97 -16.21
N ILE A 550 6.05 25.49 -15.44
CA ILE A 550 6.07 26.88 -14.97
C ILE A 550 7.40 27.50 -15.41
N VAL A 551 7.31 28.50 -16.29
CA VAL A 551 8.46 29.22 -16.87
C VAL A 551 8.22 30.72 -16.71
N ASN A 552 7.99 31.16 -15.47
CA ASN A 552 7.78 32.58 -15.17
C ASN A 552 8.70 33.00 -14.02
N ASP A 553 9.20 34.23 -14.05
CA ASP A 553 10.10 34.81 -13.04
C ASP A 553 9.37 35.38 -11.80
N VAL A 554 8.12 34.95 -11.58
CA VAL A 554 7.32 35.39 -10.43
C VAL A 554 7.29 34.38 -9.31
N ASN A 555 7.31 34.91 -8.10
CA ASN A 555 7.01 34.15 -6.89
C ASN A 555 5.62 33.49 -7.01
N GLY A 556 5.46 32.29 -6.48
CA GLY A 556 4.19 31.59 -6.59
C GLY A 556 4.27 30.17 -6.07
N ASN A 557 3.12 29.49 -6.12
CA ASN A 557 2.97 28.15 -5.59
C ASN A 557 2.28 27.23 -6.60
N VAL A 558 2.65 25.95 -6.64
CA VAL A 558 1.81 24.98 -7.37
C VAL A 558 0.50 24.79 -6.61
N LEU A 559 0.60 24.45 -5.33
CA LEU A 559 -0.54 24.24 -4.45
C LEU A 559 -0.44 25.17 -3.24
N ASN A 560 -1.48 25.96 -3.01
CA ASN A 560 -1.61 26.79 -1.81
C ASN A 560 -2.74 26.22 -0.94
N ILE A 561 -2.42 25.86 0.29
CA ILE A 561 -3.36 25.32 1.26
C ILE A 561 -3.55 26.39 2.34
N SER A 562 -4.78 26.65 2.77
CA SER A 562 -5.06 27.59 3.85
C SER A 562 -4.87 26.92 5.20
N ALA A 563 -4.53 27.71 6.23
CA ALA A 563 -4.41 27.23 7.61
C ALA A 563 -5.70 26.62 8.20
N LYS A 564 -6.87 26.86 7.60
CA LYS A 564 -8.15 26.28 8.03
C LYS A 564 -8.57 25.05 7.20
N ALA A 565 -7.89 24.79 6.09
CA ALA A 565 -8.21 23.69 5.20
C ALA A 565 -7.87 22.34 5.82
N LYS A 566 -8.54 21.29 5.37
CA LYS A 566 -8.20 19.90 5.72
C LYS A 566 -7.96 19.14 4.43
N VAL A 567 -6.70 18.89 4.12
CA VAL A 567 -6.32 18.19 2.90
C VAL A 567 -5.74 16.84 3.27
N PHE A 568 -6.14 15.79 2.55
CA PHE A 568 -5.69 14.41 2.71
C PHE A 568 -5.20 13.85 1.37
N ASN A 569 -4.11 13.08 1.39
CA ASN A 569 -3.55 12.36 0.24
C ASN A 569 -3.26 13.27 -0.96
N ILE A 570 -2.13 13.97 -0.90
CA ILE A 570 -1.68 14.88 -1.95
C ILE A 570 -0.67 14.15 -2.83
N SER A 571 -0.85 14.19 -4.15
CA SER A 571 0.11 13.70 -5.13
C SER A 571 0.48 14.80 -6.12
N LEU A 572 1.75 15.18 -6.15
CA LEU A 572 2.30 16.10 -7.15
C LEU A 572 3.27 15.30 -8.04
N SER A 573 3.02 15.26 -9.35
CA SER A 573 3.86 14.51 -10.29
C SER A 573 4.19 15.29 -11.57
N ASN A 574 5.35 14.97 -12.17
CA ASN A 574 5.76 15.52 -13.46
C ASN A 574 5.72 17.05 -13.53
N ILE A 575 6.19 17.71 -12.47
CA ILE A 575 6.22 19.17 -12.39
C ILE A 575 7.59 19.68 -12.84
N SER A 576 7.61 20.57 -13.83
CA SER A 576 8.81 21.30 -14.22
C SER A 576 8.67 22.78 -13.90
N ILE A 577 9.56 23.30 -13.06
CA ILE A 577 9.62 24.71 -12.70
C ILE A 577 10.99 25.26 -13.09
N ARG A 578 11.01 26.34 -13.87
CA ARG A 578 12.21 27.13 -14.15
C ARG A 578 11.86 28.60 -13.90
N SER A 579 12.45 29.18 -12.88
CA SER A 579 12.10 30.54 -12.45
C SER A 579 13.31 31.26 -11.85
N SER A 580 13.40 32.58 -12.02
CA SER A 580 14.32 33.43 -11.24
C SER A 580 13.67 34.12 -10.04
N ALA A 581 12.45 33.69 -9.67
CA ALA A 581 11.72 34.12 -8.48
C ALA A 581 12.59 34.08 -7.20
N THR A 582 12.29 34.94 -6.25
CA THR A 582 12.97 34.99 -4.95
C THR A 582 12.43 33.98 -3.95
N ASN A 583 11.17 33.56 -4.07
CA ASN A 583 10.55 32.52 -3.24
C ASN A 583 9.56 31.70 -4.07
N TYR A 584 9.60 30.38 -3.95
CA TYR A 584 8.70 29.48 -4.64
C TYR A 584 8.31 28.31 -3.74
N PHE A 585 7.02 27.99 -3.69
CA PHE A 585 6.52 26.90 -2.85
C PHE A 585 5.91 25.81 -3.74
N LEU A 586 6.29 24.55 -3.55
CA LEU A 586 5.53 23.46 -4.18
C LEU A 586 4.18 23.32 -3.48
N ILE A 587 4.21 23.35 -2.15
CA ILE A 587 3.02 23.41 -1.28
C ILE A 587 3.22 24.57 -0.29
N GLY A 588 2.33 25.57 -0.33
CA GLY A 588 2.36 26.74 0.57
C GLY A 588 1.28 26.71 1.65
N ASN A 589 1.58 27.32 2.81
CA ASN A 589 0.70 27.67 3.95
C ASN A 589 -0.06 26.53 4.68
N SER A 590 0.64 25.44 4.99
CA SER A 590 -0.05 24.17 5.21
C SER A 590 -0.29 23.84 6.70
N GLN A 591 -1.53 24.07 7.18
CA GLN A 591 -2.11 23.24 8.24
C GLN A 591 -2.68 21.99 7.58
N VAL A 592 -1.85 20.98 7.37
CA VAL A 592 -2.29 19.77 6.68
C VAL A 592 -2.67 18.73 7.71
N SER A 593 -3.97 18.39 7.78
CA SER A 593 -4.46 17.35 8.68
C SER A 593 -3.97 15.96 8.26
N ASN A 594 -2.93 15.41 8.92
CA ASN A 594 -2.54 14.00 8.80
C ASN A 594 -2.41 13.48 7.36
N SER A 595 -1.88 14.28 6.45
CA SER A 595 -1.76 13.87 5.04
C SER A 595 -0.59 12.94 4.79
N LYS A 596 -0.76 12.10 3.77
CA LYS A 596 0.33 11.56 2.96
C LYS A 596 0.56 12.50 1.78
N VAL A 597 1.80 12.92 1.56
CA VAL A 597 2.23 13.74 0.43
C VAL A 597 3.21 12.95 -0.41
N SER A 598 2.96 12.85 -1.71
CA SER A 598 3.81 12.17 -2.69
C SER A 598 4.28 13.18 -3.73
N LEU A 599 5.58 13.40 -3.80
CA LEU A 599 6.27 14.25 -4.77
C LEU A 599 7.08 13.37 -5.73
N LYS A 600 6.71 13.33 -7.01
CA LYS A 600 7.30 12.39 -7.99
C LYS A 600 7.75 13.09 -9.26
N SER A 601 8.95 12.77 -9.75
CA SER A 601 9.42 13.24 -11.07
C SER A 601 9.39 14.78 -11.20
N LEU A 602 9.77 15.49 -10.15
CA LEU A 602 9.83 16.95 -10.17
C LEU A 602 11.16 17.43 -10.77
N ASN A 603 11.15 18.47 -11.59
CA ASN A 603 12.33 19.11 -12.17
C ASN A 603 12.27 20.63 -11.91
N VAL A 604 12.80 21.06 -10.77
CA VAL A 604 12.69 22.42 -10.24
C VAL A 604 14.06 23.10 -10.28
N TYR A 605 14.15 24.28 -10.91
CA TYR A 605 15.37 25.05 -11.05
C TYR A 605 15.09 26.53 -10.73
N ILE A 606 15.50 26.98 -9.55
CA ILE A 606 15.25 28.33 -9.02
C ILE A 606 16.56 28.92 -8.46
N PRO A 607 17.51 29.32 -9.32
CA PRO A 607 18.87 29.67 -8.91
C PRO A 607 18.96 30.84 -7.94
N LYS A 608 17.97 31.73 -7.87
CA LYS A 608 18.02 32.95 -7.05
C LYS A 608 17.06 32.96 -5.87
N GLY A 609 16.27 31.90 -5.67
CA GLY A 609 15.13 31.95 -4.75
C GLY A 609 15.06 30.78 -3.78
N VAL A 610 14.30 30.97 -2.71
CA VAL A 610 14.05 29.94 -1.72
C VAL A 610 12.99 28.96 -2.23
N ILE A 611 13.25 27.66 -2.09
CA ILE A 611 12.30 26.60 -2.42
C ILE A 611 11.77 26.02 -1.12
N TYR A 612 10.45 26.06 -0.93
CA TYR A 612 9.78 25.37 0.16
C TYR A 612 8.95 24.22 -0.41
N MET A 613 9.23 22.99 0.01
CA MET A 613 8.38 21.85 -0.34
C MET A 613 7.12 21.80 0.52
N ASP A 614 7.24 22.23 1.78
CA ASP A 614 6.15 22.48 2.72
C ASP A 614 6.58 23.56 3.71
N TYR A 615 5.75 24.59 3.89
CA TYR A 615 5.99 25.70 4.82
C TYR A 615 4.74 26.01 5.65
N ASN A 616 4.94 26.14 6.96
CA ASN A 616 3.90 26.50 7.93
C ASN A 616 4.41 27.62 8.85
N GLU A 617 3.76 28.79 8.79
CA GLU A 617 4.08 29.93 9.65
C GLU A 617 3.57 29.76 11.09
N ASP A 618 2.54 28.92 11.32
CA ASP A 618 1.91 28.75 12.63
C ASP A 618 2.45 27.54 13.41
N THR A 619 3.39 27.84 14.30
CA THR A 619 4.05 26.87 15.20
C THR A 619 3.13 26.27 16.28
N THR A 620 1.89 26.73 16.43
CA THR A 620 0.97 26.30 17.51
C THR A 620 -0.01 25.22 17.11
N ALA A 621 -0.17 24.99 15.81
CA ALA A 621 -1.24 24.16 15.33
C ALA A 621 -0.91 22.66 15.35
N THR A 622 -1.96 21.84 15.38
CA THR A 622 -1.93 20.40 15.68
C THR A 622 -1.96 19.50 14.43
N GLN A 623 -1.90 20.08 13.24
CA GLN A 623 -2.07 19.38 11.97
C GLN A 623 -0.74 19.33 11.21
N TYR A 624 -0.30 18.13 10.82
CA TYR A 624 1.01 17.91 10.19
C TYR A 624 0.95 16.94 9.01
N ILE A 625 1.88 17.08 8.07
CA ILE A 625 2.19 16.03 7.10
C ILE A 625 2.72 14.83 7.87
N THR A 626 2.07 13.67 7.74
CA THR A 626 2.51 12.45 8.43
C THR A 626 3.56 11.72 7.63
N ASN A 627 3.39 11.63 6.31
CA ASN A 627 4.32 10.96 5.41
C ASN A 627 4.60 11.85 4.20
N LEU A 628 5.87 12.09 3.92
CA LEU A 628 6.37 12.77 2.74
C LEU A 628 7.22 11.78 1.94
N ASP A 629 6.79 11.44 0.73
CA ASP A 629 7.54 10.59 -0.21
C ASP A 629 8.04 11.44 -1.37
N ILE A 630 9.36 11.54 -1.53
CA ILE A 630 10.04 12.27 -2.60
C ILE A 630 10.79 11.27 -3.46
N ASN A 631 10.39 11.14 -4.72
CA ASN A 631 10.96 10.14 -5.62
C ASN A 631 11.26 10.70 -7.01
N SER A 632 12.47 10.43 -7.50
CA SER A 632 12.90 10.79 -8.86
C SER A 632 12.87 12.30 -9.13
N CYS A 633 13.17 13.13 -8.13
CA CYS A 633 13.09 14.59 -8.21
C CYS A 633 14.47 15.23 -8.40
N ASN A 634 14.58 16.21 -9.30
CA ASN A 634 15.74 17.07 -9.47
C ASN A 634 15.36 18.51 -9.07
N ILE A 635 15.90 19.00 -7.96
CA ILE A 635 15.57 20.31 -7.38
C ILE A 635 16.88 21.09 -7.18
N TYR A 636 16.93 22.33 -7.68
CA TYR A 636 18.11 23.18 -7.63
C TYR A 636 17.76 24.62 -7.21
N THR A 637 18.55 25.22 -6.31
CA THR A 637 18.50 26.65 -5.97
C THR A 637 19.85 27.17 -5.45
N ASN A 638 20.32 28.40 -5.76
CA ASN A 638 21.50 28.97 -5.07
C ASN A 638 21.15 29.77 -3.81
N LYS A 639 20.01 29.52 -3.16
CA LYS A 639 19.62 30.18 -1.91
C LYS A 639 19.36 29.19 -0.79
N HIS A 640 18.11 28.76 -0.65
CA HIS A 640 17.65 27.94 0.46
C HIS A 640 16.63 26.93 -0.07
N LEU A 641 16.75 25.68 0.37
CA LEU A 641 15.81 24.61 0.07
C LEU A 641 15.29 24.05 1.39
N SER A 642 14.00 24.20 1.68
CA SER A 642 13.30 23.65 2.85
C SER A 642 12.43 22.46 2.44
N VAL A 643 12.63 21.31 3.07
CA VAL A 643 11.99 20.03 2.68
C VAL A 643 10.69 19.75 3.44
N ALA A 644 10.59 20.13 4.72
CA ALA A 644 9.40 19.93 5.53
C ALA A 644 9.48 20.72 6.84
N SER A 645 8.50 21.58 7.16
CA SER A 645 8.47 22.40 8.38
C SER A 645 7.49 21.91 9.47
N CYS A 646 7.21 20.60 9.54
CA CYS A 646 6.08 20.05 10.30
C CYS A 646 6.48 19.06 11.42
N ASN A 647 5.62 18.94 12.45
CA ASN A 647 5.86 18.05 13.60
C ASN A 647 5.48 16.58 13.24
N LYS A 648 6.24 15.59 13.72
CA LYS A 648 6.03 14.14 13.50
C LYS A 648 5.96 13.66 12.03
N THR A 649 6.78 14.23 11.14
CA THR A 649 6.81 13.86 9.72
C THR A 649 7.82 12.75 9.39
N TYR A 650 7.37 11.67 8.73
CA TYR A 650 8.27 10.67 8.12
C TYR A 650 8.60 11.06 6.67
N ALA A 651 9.88 11.22 6.31
CA ALA A 651 10.29 11.67 4.98
C ALA A 651 11.16 10.62 4.26
N PHE A 652 10.66 10.08 3.14
CA PHE A 652 11.38 9.11 2.31
C PHE A 652 11.89 9.81 1.05
N ILE A 653 13.18 9.73 0.75
CA ILE A 653 13.78 10.42 -0.41
C ILE A 653 14.55 9.41 -1.26
N SER A 654 14.16 9.23 -2.52
CA SER A 654 14.80 8.22 -3.39
C SER A 654 15.03 8.72 -4.81
N ASN A 655 16.15 8.29 -5.41
CA ASN A 655 16.55 8.62 -6.78
C ASN A 655 16.48 10.13 -7.09
N SER A 656 16.79 11.00 -6.13
CA SER A 656 16.56 12.44 -6.24
C SER A 656 17.85 13.25 -6.07
N ILE A 657 17.98 14.35 -6.81
CA ILE A 657 19.07 15.34 -6.70
C ILE A 657 18.49 16.61 -6.08
N LEU A 658 19.02 17.03 -4.93
CA LEU A 658 18.62 18.24 -4.21
C LEU A 658 19.85 19.14 -4.02
N ASP A 659 20.02 20.16 -4.86
CA ASP A 659 21.24 20.97 -4.91
C ASP A 659 21.01 22.42 -4.47
N SER A 660 21.73 22.88 -3.44
CA SER A 660 21.80 24.31 -3.11
C SER A 660 23.18 24.83 -2.68
N PRO A 661 24.06 25.23 -3.62
CA PRO A 661 25.50 25.48 -3.38
C PRO A 661 25.85 26.58 -2.36
N THR A 662 24.89 27.36 -1.88
CA THR A 662 25.12 28.41 -0.87
C THR A 662 24.58 28.04 0.51
N GLN A 663 23.43 27.35 0.64
CA GLN A 663 22.82 26.92 1.91
C GLN A 663 21.60 25.96 1.67
N SER A 664 21.69 24.67 2.00
CA SER A 664 20.53 23.74 2.06
C SER A 664 20.08 23.54 3.51
N TRP A 665 18.81 23.78 3.86
CA TRP A 665 18.32 23.64 5.25
C TRP A 665 17.09 22.72 5.31
N ILE A 666 17.11 21.68 6.13
CA ILE A 666 15.85 21.04 6.56
C ILE A 666 15.42 21.70 7.88
N ASP A 667 14.40 22.56 7.83
CA ASP A 667 13.81 23.20 9.01
C ASP A 667 12.87 22.24 9.75
N LEU A 668 13.25 21.72 10.91
CA LEU A 668 12.43 20.81 11.70
C LEU A 668 11.69 21.56 12.83
N GLY A 669 10.36 21.38 12.88
CA GLY A 669 9.51 21.91 13.95
C GLY A 669 9.64 21.15 15.29
N ARG A 670 8.89 21.57 16.31
CA ARG A 670 8.89 20.96 17.66
C ARG A 670 8.38 19.51 17.62
N LYS A 671 9.01 18.56 18.33
CA LYS A 671 8.58 17.13 18.38
C LYS A 671 8.54 16.44 17.00
N THR A 672 9.45 16.81 16.10
CA THR A 672 9.61 16.19 14.77
C THR A 672 10.48 14.94 14.82
N TYR A 673 10.00 13.85 14.21
CA TYR A 673 10.74 12.59 14.01
C TYR A 673 11.13 12.48 12.54
N LEU A 674 12.18 13.16 12.12
CA LEU A 674 12.68 13.00 10.76
C LEU A 674 13.43 11.67 10.66
N ILE A 675 12.91 10.72 9.89
CA ILE A 675 13.64 9.52 9.44
C ILE A 675 13.88 9.67 7.95
N LEU A 676 15.08 10.09 7.57
CA LEU A 676 15.48 10.17 6.16
C LEU A 676 15.96 8.80 5.71
N PHE A 677 15.34 8.26 4.66
CA PHE A 677 15.92 7.19 3.86
C PHE A 677 16.37 7.78 2.55
N THR A 678 17.67 7.81 2.29
CA THR A 678 18.25 8.25 1.02
C THR A 678 18.76 7.03 0.27
N LYS A 679 18.19 6.76 -0.90
CA LYS A 679 18.69 5.73 -1.83
C LYS A 679 18.97 6.39 -3.17
N ASN A 680 20.22 6.34 -3.63
CA ASN A 680 20.67 6.96 -4.89
C ASN A 680 20.34 8.46 -4.96
N CYS A 681 20.60 9.22 -3.90
CA CYS A 681 20.32 10.65 -3.84
C CYS A 681 21.62 11.46 -3.75
N ILE A 682 21.62 12.67 -4.33
CA ILE A 682 22.70 13.65 -4.18
C ILE A 682 22.11 14.87 -3.47
N ILE A 683 22.70 15.30 -2.35
CA ILE A 683 22.30 16.51 -1.62
C ILE A 683 23.54 17.41 -1.45
N THR A 684 23.53 18.63 -2.01
CA THR A 684 24.71 19.52 -2.05
C THR A 684 24.41 20.93 -1.53
N PRO A 685 25.43 21.66 -1.02
CA PRO A 685 26.79 21.23 -0.72
C PRO A 685 26.87 20.57 0.66
N GLU A 686 25.96 20.90 1.57
CA GLU A 686 25.92 20.44 2.95
C GLU A 686 24.48 20.52 3.45
N LEU A 687 23.94 19.42 3.99
CA LEU A 687 22.64 19.44 4.65
C LEU A 687 22.78 20.14 6.01
N LYS A 688 22.24 21.34 6.16
CA LYS A 688 22.05 21.96 7.47
C LYS A 688 20.66 21.59 7.99
N LEU A 689 20.56 21.24 9.26
CA LEU A 689 19.27 21.01 9.90
C LEU A 689 19.03 22.18 10.82
N ASN A 690 17.85 22.77 10.82
CA ASN A 690 17.53 23.88 11.71
C ASN A 690 16.37 23.47 12.60
N ILE A 691 16.61 23.41 13.91
CA ILE A 691 15.71 22.75 14.85
C ILE A 691 15.13 23.79 15.80
N TRP A 692 13.81 23.92 15.81
CA TRP A 692 13.11 24.84 16.69
C TRP A 692 12.47 24.07 17.88
N GLY A 693 13.09 24.12 19.06
CA GLY A 693 12.55 23.56 20.32
C GLY A 693 12.89 22.08 20.61
N GLU A 694 12.21 21.47 21.61
CA GLU A 694 12.45 20.07 22.01
C GLU A 694 12.08 19.10 20.88
N THR A 695 13.10 18.48 20.28
CA THR A 695 12.96 17.66 19.06
C THR A 695 13.86 16.43 19.17
N SER A 696 13.35 15.26 18.83
CA SER A 696 14.10 14.00 18.80
C SER A 696 14.32 13.58 17.35
N ILE A 697 15.55 13.69 16.86
CA ILE A 697 15.86 13.40 15.45
C ILE A 697 16.54 12.03 15.36
N THR A 698 16.13 11.21 14.38
CA THR A 698 16.73 9.90 14.14
C THR A 698 17.20 9.82 12.69
N PHE A 699 18.50 9.99 12.45
CA PHE A 699 19.08 9.82 11.13
C PHE A 699 19.30 8.33 10.81
N ARG A 700 18.94 7.92 9.59
CA ARG A 700 19.39 6.63 9.03
C ARG A 700 19.89 6.85 7.60
N ILE A 701 21.14 7.28 7.48
CA ILE A 701 21.77 7.57 6.19
C ILE A 701 22.28 6.25 5.59
N ASN A 702 21.83 5.92 4.38
CA ASN A 702 22.29 4.76 3.60
C ASN A 702 23.04 5.22 2.33
N SER A 703 23.96 6.18 2.46
CA SER A 703 24.80 6.62 1.34
C SER A 703 26.22 6.95 1.76
N GLU A 704 27.18 6.64 0.88
CA GLU A 704 28.62 6.89 1.06
C GLU A 704 29.01 8.40 0.94
N ASP A 705 28.08 9.28 0.54
CA ASP A 705 28.40 10.64 0.03
C ASP A 705 27.76 11.85 0.79
N ILE A 706 27.48 11.78 2.10
CA ILE A 706 26.94 12.94 2.85
C ILE A 706 27.95 13.53 3.85
N LYS A 707 28.29 14.82 3.70
CA LYS A 707 28.99 15.65 4.70
C LYS A 707 28.01 16.53 5.47
N LEU A 708 28.11 16.53 6.80
CA LEU A 708 27.23 17.24 7.75
C LEU A 708 28.04 18.24 8.59
N ILE A 709 27.52 19.46 8.80
CA ILE A 709 28.05 20.46 9.74
C ILE A 709 26.90 20.95 10.65
N GLN A 710 27.12 20.98 11.97
CA GLN A 710 26.09 21.18 13.00
C GLN A 710 26.41 22.38 13.92
N ASP A 711 25.39 23.14 14.34
CA ASP A 711 25.48 24.14 15.42
C ASP A 711 24.14 24.25 16.19
N PHE A 712 23.98 23.67 17.40
CA PHE A 712 22.77 23.85 18.24
C PHE A 712 22.96 23.68 19.76
N SER A 713 21.99 24.23 20.51
CA SER A 713 21.94 24.40 21.97
C SER A 713 21.23 23.28 22.77
N LYS A 714 20.72 22.21 22.13
CA LYS A 714 20.39 20.88 22.72
C LYS A 714 19.83 19.96 21.63
N THR A 715 20.61 18.96 21.20
CA THR A 715 20.20 17.96 20.20
C THR A 715 20.74 16.59 20.61
N TYR A 716 19.94 15.54 20.49
CA TYR A 716 20.41 14.16 20.64
C TYR A 716 20.59 13.56 19.25
N LEU A 717 21.83 13.22 18.89
CA LEU A 717 22.15 12.51 17.66
C LEU A 717 22.33 11.02 17.99
N TYR A 718 21.70 10.16 17.22
CA TYR A 718 21.81 8.71 17.36
C TYR A 718 22.48 8.15 16.11
N PHE A 719 23.65 7.54 16.29
CA PHE A 719 24.41 6.85 15.26
C PHE A 719 24.47 5.35 15.57
N LYS A 720 24.46 4.51 14.53
CA LYS A 720 24.69 3.07 14.63
C LYS A 720 26.16 2.73 14.42
N GLU A 721 26.55 1.56 14.90
CA GLU A 721 27.81 0.92 14.55
C GLU A 721 27.83 0.61 13.04
N GLY A 722 28.62 1.36 12.27
CA GLY A 722 28.71 1.29 10.81
C GLY A 722 28.43 2.61 10.08
N ASP A 723 27.93 3.63 10.77
CA ASP A 723 27.70 4.95 10.19
C ASP A 723 29.04 5.71 10.01
N LEU A 724 29.38 6.08 8.78
CA LEU A 724 30.50 6.98 8.49
C LEU A 724 30.03 8.43 8.62
N VAL A 725 30.42 9.10 9.70
CA VAL A 725 30.16 10.52 9.92
C VAL A 725 31.45 11.30 9.71
N ASN A 726 31.53 12.07 8.63
CA ASN A 726 32.65 12.97 8.39
C ASN A 726 32.34 14.34 9.03
N ILE A 727 32.85 14.56 10.25
CA ILE A 727 32.62 15.77 11.01
C ILE A 727 33.69 16.81 10.62
N GLY A 728 33.26 17.93 10.04
CA GLY A 728 34.13 19.06 9.67
C GLY A 728 34.79 19.73 10.87
N GLN A 729 35.88 20.47 10.61
CA GLN A 729 36.93 20.83 11.58
C GLN A 729 36.58 21.83 12.71
N ASP A 730 35.35 22.32 12.84
CA ASP A 730 35.00 23.35 13.84
C ASP A 730 33.79 22.93 14.69
N ILE A 731 34.04 22.45 15.92
CA ILE A 731 33.01 22.24 16.95
C ILE A 731 33.49 22.83 18.27
N SER A 732 32.70 23.73 18.87
CA SER A 732 32.88 24.25 20.22
C SER A 732 31.66 23.88 21.07
N LEU A 733 31.81 22.95 22.03
CA LEU A 733 30.73 22.48 22.90
C LEU A 733 30.85 23.13 24.29
N LYS A 734 29.79 23.83 24.74
CA LYS A 734 29.65 24.33 26.11
C LYS A 734 28.90 23.31 26.96
N TYR A 735 29.52 22.81 28.04
CA TYR A 735 29.03 21.91 29.12
C TYR A 735 29.28 20.38 28.93
N PRO A 736 29.39 19.60 30.05
CA PRO A 736 30.46 18.62 30.22
C PRO A 736 30.18 17.32 29.46
N THR A 737 30.92 17.13 28.38
CA THR A 737 31.12 15.83 27.74
C THR A 737 32.62 15.55 27.79
N LYS A 738 33.00 14.31 28.11
CA LYS A 738 34.40 13.92 28.19
C LYS A 738 34.90 13.73 26.76
N VAL A 739 35.73 14.66 26.29
CA VAL A 739 36.34 14.60 24.96
C VAL A 739 37.60 13.73 25.06
N CYS A 740 37.64 12.62 24.32
CA CYS A 740 38.84 11.81 24.18
C CYS A 740 39.39 11.95 22.75
N ARG A 741 40.70 12.17 22.64
CA ARG A 741 41.43 12.20 21.35
C ARG A 741 42.20 10.91 21.18
N TYR A 742 42.05 10.26 20.02
CA TYR A 742 42.89 9.14 19.59
C TYR A 742 43.30 9.39 18.14
N ASN A 743 44.61 9.40 17.84
CA ASN A 743 45.18 9.66 16.51
C ASN A 743 44.66 10.91 15.75
N GLY A 744 44.47 12.02 16.46
CA GLY A 744 44.05 13.29 15.82
C GLY A 744 42.56 13.36 15.46
N THR A 745 41.78 12.32 15.77
CA THR A 745 40.32 12.32 15.66
C THR A 745 39.68 12.56 17.03
N THR A 746 38.70 13.48 17.08
CA THR A 746 37.93 13.80 18.29
C THR A 746 36.74 12.85 18.41
N PHE A 747 36.62 12.15 19.54
CA PHE A 747 35.47 11.29 19.86
C PHE A 747 34.58 12.00 20.90
N ILE A 748 33.25 11.96 20.69
CA ILE A 748 32.24 12.44 21.65
C ILE A 748 31.60 11.19 22.28
N GLU A 749 31.82 10.99 23.58
CA GLU A 749 31.15 9.94 24.35
C GLU A 749 29.81 10.50 24.88
N MET A 750 28.68 9.96 24.39
CA MET A 750 27.34 10.33 24.85
C MET A 750 26.79 9.29 25.84
N TYR A 751 26.23 9.77 26.96
CA TYR A 751 25.63 8.92 27.99
C TYR A 751 24.39 8.18 27.48
N ASN A 752 24.34 6.90 27.85
CA ASN A 752 23.45 5.89 27.30
C ASN A 752 22.02 6.00 27.86
N HIS A 753 21.03 6.34 27.03
CA HIS A 753 19.61 6.05 27.29
C HIS A 753 19.15 4.94 26.35
N GLN A 754 19.66 3.74 26.59
CA GLN A 754 19.46 2.50 25.82
C GLN A 754 17.97 2.07 25.71
N MET A 755 17.10 2.51 26.63
CA MET A 755 15.74 1.95 26.79
C MET A 755 14.71 2.37 25.72
N LEU A 756 14.86 3.56 25.10
CA LEU A 756 13.89 4.04 24.11
C LEU A 756 14.24 3.62 22.66
N ILE A 757 15.51 3.32 22.42
CA ILE A 757 16.05 2.95 21.11
C ILE A 757 15.75 1.48 20.79
N ASP A 758 15.78 0.62 21.80
CA ASP A 758 15.55 -0.82 21.64
C ASP A 758 14.09 -1.13 21.22
N GLN A 759 13.13 -0.29 21.61
CA GLN A 759 11.71 -0.41 21.19
C GLN A 759 11.45 0.07 19.75
N LEU A 760 12.26 0.98 19.22
CA LEU A 760 12.14 1.51 17.86
C LEU A 760 12.90 0.67 16.83
N TYR A 761 14.02 0.03 17.21
CA TYR A 761 14.74 -0.89 16.32
C TYR A 761 14.03 -2.21 16.07
N GLN A 762 13.21 -2.69 17.01
CA GLN A 762 12.37 -3.88 16.84
C GLN A 762 11.35 -3.77 15.68
N LYS A 763 11.01 -2.56 15.21
CA LYS A 763 10.03 -2.36 14.13
C LYS A 763 10.61 -2.22 12.72
N ILE A 764 11.94 -2.05 12.55
CA ILE A 764 12.55 -1.73 11.24
C ILE A 764 13.75 -2.64 10.88
N GLY A 765 14.46 -3.20 11.86
CA GLY A 765 15.38 -4.32 11.65
C GLY A 765 14.68 -5.60 12.07
N GLY A 766 14.72 -6.64 11.26
CA GLY A 766 14.07 -7.91 11.60
C GLY A 766 14.47 -8.40 13.00
N GLU A 767 13.57 -9.13 13.66
CA GLU A 767 13.88 -9.76 14.93
C GLU A 767 15.01 -10.78 14.74
N ASN A 768 15.96 -10.85 15.67
CA ASN A 768 16.99 -11.88 15.63
C ASN A 768 16.34 -13.23 15.91
N LEU A 769 16.39 -14.11 14.92
CA LEU A 769 15.79 -15.43 15.00
C LEU A 769 16.66 -16.43 15.79
N LEU A 770 17.94 -16.10 16.03
CA LEU A 770 18.85 -16.90 16.85
C LEU A 770 18.72 -16.52 18.33
N LYS A 771 18.65 -17.52 19.21
CA LYS A 771 18.52 -17.35 20.68
C LYS A 771 19.89 -17.35 21.37
N LEU A 772 20.02 -16.74 22.55
CA LEU A 772 21.25 -16.75 23.36
C LEU A 772 22.54 -16.43 22.59
N THR A 773 22.47 -15.45 21.67
CA THR A 773 23.60 -15.06 20.82
C THR A 773 24.67 -14.25 21.55
N LYS A 774 24.40 -13.72 22.74
CA LYS A 774 25.43 -13.09 23.60
C LYS A 774 26.29 -14.15 24.27
N GLU A 775 25.65 -15.20 24.73
CA GLU A 775 26.30 -16.34 25.35
C GLU A 775 27.07 -17.12 24.29
N PHE A 776 26.50 -17.33 23.09
CA PHE A 776 27.08 -18.02 21.93
C PHE A 776 27.98 -19.19 22.31
N ASN A 777 27.48 -20.03 23.22
CA ASN A 777 28.28 -21.03 23.90
C ASN A 777 27.64 -22.41 23.73
N PRO A 778 28.14 -23.25 22.78
CA PRO A 778 27.64 -24.59 22.58
C PRO A 778 28.07 -25.59 23.68
N GLN A 779 28.92 -25.19 24.63
CA GLN A 779 29.25 -25.98 25.83
C GLN A 779 28.19 -25.77 26.92
N THR A 780 27.79 -24.52 27.16
CA THR A 780 26.79 -24.18 28.18
C THR A 780 25.36 -24.42 27.69
N TYR A 781 25.09 -24.21 26.39
CA TYR A 781 23.75 -24.31 25.80
C TYR A 781 23.72 -25.24 24.58
N PRO A 782 24.05 -26.53 24.72
CA PRO A 782 24.17 -27.47 23.60
C PRO A 782 22.84 -27.79 22.90
N SER A 783 21.69 -27.60 23.58
CA SER A 783 20.36 -27.76 22.99
C SER A 783 19.95 -26.60 22.08
N ILE A 784 20.62 -25.45 22.21
CA ILE A 784 20.33 -24.23 21.45
C ILE A 784 21.40 -24.04 20.37
N TRP A 785 22.67 -24.08 20.76
CA TRP A 785 23.83 -23.95 19.86
C TRP A 785 24.38 -25.33 19.49
N GLN A 786 24.02 -25.81 18.31
CA GLN A 786 24.56 -27.03 17.71
C GLN A 786 25.92 -26.75 17.08
N LYS A 787 26.72 -27.80 16.89
CA LYS A 787 28.09 -27.66 16.35
C LYS A 787 28.53 -28.87 15.53
N THR A 788 29.43 -28.64 14.58
CA THR A 788 30.30 -29.66 13.99
C THR A 788 31.72 -29.37 14.45
N GLY A 789 32.36 -30.37 15.08
CA GLY A 789 33.67 -30.23 15.73
C GLY A 789 33.60 -30.40 17.25
N THR A 790 34.74 -30.74 17.86
CA THR A 790 34.86 -31.02 19.30
C THR A 790 35.25 -29.74 20.07
N ILE A 791 34.58 -29.47 21.19
CA ILE A 791 34.91 -28.32 22.05
C ILE A 791 36.29 -28.52 22.68
N GLY A 792 37.11 -27.48 22.74
CA GLY A 792 38.49 -27.53 23.25
C GLY A 792 39.52 -28.06 22.24
N THR A 793 39.08 -28.47 21.05
CA THR A 793 39.94 -28.93 19.95
C THR A 793 39.64 -28.19 18.66
N ASN A 794 38.41 -28.31 18.13
CA ASN A 794 37.97 -27.60 16.93
C ASN A 794 37.21 -26.32 17.24
N ILE A 795 36.55 -26.25 18.40
CA ILE A 795 35.79 -25.07 18.83
C ILE A 795 36.27 -24.67 20.21
N ASN A 796 37.02 -23.57 20.28
CA ASN A 796 37.53 -23.03 21.53
C ASN A 796 36.69 -21.82 21.93
N ILE A 797 36.03 -21.92 23.09
CA ILE A 797 35.31 -20.81 23.68
C ILE A 797 36.34 -19.94 24.40
N LEU A 798 36.51 -18.70 23.96
CA LEU A 798 37.47 -17.79 24.57
C LEU A 798 36.86 -17.16 25.83
N ALA A 799 37.68 -17.00 26.86
CA ALA A 799 37.25 -16.39 28.12
C ALA A 799 36.90 -14.90 27.96
N ASP A 800 37.58 -14.24 27.02
CA ASP A 800 37.35 -12.83 26.71
C ASP A 800 36.04 -12.63 25.94
N LYS A 801 35.25 -11.66 26.41
CA LYS A 801 34.04 -11.21 25.72
C LYS A 801 34.32 -9.91 24.97
N ILE A 802 33.82 -9.81 23.74
CA ILE A 802 33.88 -8.58 22.95
C ILE A 802 32.47 -7.99 22.92
N ASN A 803 32.31 -6.76 23.40
CA ASN A 803 31.00 -6.08 23.49
C ASN A 803 29.91 -6.92 24.22
N GLY A 804 30.33 -7.74 25.20
CA GLY A 804 29.47 -8.65 25.95
C GLY A 804 29.13 -9.97 25.25
N PHE A 805 29.65 -10.22 24.04
CA PHE A 805 29.52 -11.47 23.31
C PHE A 805 30.68 -12.41 23.58
N THR A 806 30.38 -13.68 23.84
CA THR A 806 31.39 -14.74 23.85
C THR A 806 31.97 -14.93 22.45
N VAL A 807 33.30 -15.05 22.38
CA VAL A 807 34.01 -15.30 21.12
C VAL A 807 34.31 -16.79 21.00
N LEU A 808 34.01 -17.37 19.84
CA LEU A 808 34.40 -18.74 19.50
C LEU A 808 35.55 -18.70 18.51
N ASN A 809 36.57 -19.54 18.72
CA ASN A 809 37.60 -19.83 17.73
C ASN A 809 37.32 -21.20 17.10
N VAL A 810 37.07 -21.23 15.80
CA VAL A 810 36.71 -22.41 15.01
C VAL A 810 37.92 -22.81 14.18
N ILE A 811 38.39 -24.04 14.38
CA ILE A 811 39.67 -24.56 13.87
C ILE A 811 39.39 -25.71 12.90
N GLY A 812 40.01 -25.65 11.72
CA GLY A 812 39.92 -26.68 10.68
C GLY A 812 38.66 -26.60 9.81
N GLU A 813 38.66 -27.39 8.74
CA GLU A 813 37.59 -27.39 7.73
C GLU A 813 36.25 -27.94 8.25
N TRP A 814 35.15 -27.40 7.71
CA TRP A 814 33.76 -27.84 7.94
C TRP A 814 33.23 -27.77 9.37
N ASN A 815 34.03 -27.27 10.31
CA ASN A 815 33.61 -26.99 11.67
C ASN A 815 32.73 -25.72 11.70
N ARG A 816 31.64 -25.78 12.45
CA ARG A 816 30.68 -24.66 12.59
C ARG A 816 29.92 -24.73 13.90
N VAL A 817 29.33 -23.60 14.26
CA VAL A 817 28.34 -23.48 15.34
C VAL A 817 27.11 -22.79 14.77
N PHE A 818 25.93 -23.33 15.04
CA PHE A 818 24.70 -22.93 14.37
C PHE A 818 23.45 -23.22 15.21
N GLN A 819 22.32 -22.66 14.80
CA GLN A 819 20.99 -23.05 15.28
C GLN A 819 20.11 -23.41 14.08
N SER A 820 19.19 -24.35 14.29
CA SER A 820 18.05 -24.53 13.39
C SER A 820 16.95 -23.56 13.80
N ILE A 821 16.47 -22.78 12.84
CA ILE A 821 15.37 -21.84 13.06
C ILE A 821 14.22 -22.13 12.10
N ASP A 822 13.01 -21.73 12.47
CA ASP A 822 11.86 -21.71 11.55
C ASP A 822 12.07 -20.63 10.50
N VAL A 823 11.78 -20.97 9.24
CA VAL A 823 11.89 -20.04 8.11
C VAL A 823 10.66 -20.15 7.22
N LYS A 824 10.38 -19.10 6.45
CA LYS A 824 9.29 -19.08 5.46
C LYS A 824 9.82 -19.55 4.11
N PRO A 825 9.01 -20.23 3.30
CA PRO A 825 9.36 -20.53 1.91
C PRO A 825 9.60 -19.28 1.05
N ASN A 826 10.49 -19.35 0.05
CA ASN A 826 10.77 -18.28 -0.93
C ASN A 826 11.06 -16.89 -0.30
N THR A 827 11.70 -16.89 0.88
CA THR A 827 11.90 -15.69 1.68
C THR A 827 13.39 -15.41 1.83
N LYS A 828 13.78 -14.14 1.72
CA LYS A 828 15.16 -13.71 1.90
C LYS A 828 15.46 -13.46 3.36
N TYR A 829 16.62 -13.92 3.81
CA TYR A 829 17.13 -13.71 5.15
C TYR A 829 18.54 -13.13 5.11
N THR A 830 18.84 -12.22 6.02
CA THR A 830 20.19 -11.66 6.21
C THR A 830 20.85 -12.36 7.39
N MET A 831 21.96 -13.06 7.14
CA MET A 831 22.84 -13.63 8.18
C MET A 831 24.07 -12.73 8.35
N SER A 832 24.41 -12.39 9.59
CA SER A 832 25.63 -11.64 9.89
C SER A 832 26.37 -12.11 11.14
N ALA A 833 27.70 -11.90 11.17
CA ALA A 833 28.55 -12.11 12.34
C ALA A 833 29.85 -11.32 12.21
N TRP A 834 30.51 -11.01 13.33
CA TRP A 834 31.89 -10.49 13.32
C TRP A 834 32.85 -11.66 13.23
N ILE A 835 33.76 -11.63 12.25
CA ILE A 835 34.68 -12.74 11.96
C ILE A 835 36.09 -12.20 11.66
N LYS A 836 37.13 -12.90 12.13
CA LYS A 836 38.53 -12.74 11.72
C LYS A 836 39.22 -14.10 11.57
N SER A 837 40.31 -14.18 10.84
CA SER A 837 41.13 -15.38 10.64
C SER A 837 42.61 -15.00 10.68
N ASP A 838 43.45 -15.89 11.19
CA ASP A 838 44.91 -15.64 11.28
C ASP A 838 45.58 -15.51 9.91
N ILE A 839 44.95 -16.07 8.87
CA ILE A 839 45.34 -15.94 7.47
C ILE A 839 44.22 -15.31 6.65
N ILE A 840 44.56 -14.73 5.49
CA ILE A 840 43.55 -14.34 4.50
C ILE A 840 43.00 -15.62 3.87
N THR A 841 41.69 -15.84 4.01
CA THR A 841 41.01 -17.08 3.58
C THR A 841 39.58 -16.76 3.13
N THR A 842 38.96 -17.69 2.40
CA THR A 842 37.55 -17.59 2.03
C THR A 842 36.68 -18.38 2.99
N LEU A 843 35.65 -17.73 3.52
CA LEU A 843 34.63 -18.33 4.38
C LEU A 843 33.36 -18.59 3.57
N ARG A 844 32.80 -19.78 3.72
CA ARG A 844 31.53 -20.18 3.12
C ARG A 844 30.39 -19.86 4.09
N CYS A 845 29.48 -19.00 3.65
CA CYS A 845 28.29 -18.60 4.37
C CYS A 845 27.10 -19.35 3.77
N THR A 846 26.47 -20.24 4.54
CA THR A 846 25.56 -21.25 4.02
C THR A 846 24.19 -21.17 4.69
N PHE A 847 23.15 -21.30 3.89
CA PHE A 847 21.83 -21.75 4.32
C PHE A 847 21.64 -23.20 3.90
N THR A 848 21.12 -24.05 4.79
CA THR A 848 20.72 -25.43 4.47
C THR A 848 19.38 -25.73 5.12
N ASP A 849 18.42 -26.25 4.35
CA ASP A 849 17.13 -26.69 4.87
C ASP A 849 17.10 -28.18 5.22
N THR A 850 15.96 -28.65 5.74
CA THR A 850 15.76 -30.04 6.16
C THR A 850 15.77 -31.04 5.00
N GLU A 851 15.77 -30.59 3.74
CA GLU A 851 15.85 -31.42 2.52
C GLU A 851 17.28 -31.44 1.93
N ASN A 852 18.27 -30.89 2.65
CA ASN A 852 19.66 -30.71 2.19
C ASN A 852 19.82 -29.83 0.95
N LEU A 853 18.84 -28.98 0.63
CA LEU A 853 18.99 -27.96 -0.40
C LEU A 853 19.76 -26.78 0.22
N SER A 854 20.82 -26.33 -0.45
CA SER A 854 21.69 -25.26 0.06
C SER A 854 21.76 -24.05 -0.86
N ASP A 855 21.86 -22.88 -0.25
CA ASP A 855 22.29 -21.63 -0.87
C ASP A 855 23.58 -21.19 -0.20
N ASN A 856 24.57 -20.75 -0.97
CA ASN A 856 25.93 -20.54 -0.49
C ASN A 856 26.53 -19.26 -1.06
N VAL A 857 27.08 -18.43 -0.19
CA VAL A 857 27.81 -17.22 -0.55
C VAL A 857 29.18 -17.25 0.09
N ASN A 858 30.22 -16.97 -0.70
CA ASN A 858 31.59 -16.91 -0.21
C ASN A 858 31.96 -15.49 0.24
N SER A 859 32.74 -15.36 1.32
CA SER A 859 33.21 -14.08 1.86
C SER A 859 34.66 -14.18 2.32
N THR A 860 35.50 -13.26 1.86
CA THR A 860 36.92 -13.20 2.28
C THR A 860 37.06 -12.58 3.66
N ILE A 861 37.84 -13.23 4.53
CA ILE A 861 38.19 -12.79 5.89
C ILE A 861 39.71 -12.66 6.05
N SER A 862 40.14 -11.90 7.06
CA SER A 862 41.56 -11.61 7.34
C SER A 862 41.81 -11.49 8.84
N SER A 863 43.02 -11.08 9.25
CA SER A 863 43.42 -10.95 10.67
C SER A 863 42.70 -9.83 11.43
N THR A 864 41.98 -8.95 10.75
CA THR A 864 41.15 -7.91 11.36
C THR A 864 39.69 -8.36 11.49
N TRP A 865 39.06 -8.00 12.60
CA TRP A 865 37.63 -8.20 12.79
C TRP A 865 36.84 -7.46 11.72
N LYS A 866 36.06 -8.19 10.94
CA LYS A 866 35.15 -7.65 9.95
C LYS A 866 33.77 -8.22 10.16
N ARG A 867 32.75 -7.37 10.09
CA ARG A 867 31.36 -7.84 10.09
C ARG A 867 31.03 -8.41 8.71
N ILE A 868 30.80 -9.71 8.66
CA ILE A 868 30.34 -10.40 7.46
C ILE A 868 28.82 -10.40 7.48
N SER A 869 28.21 -10.06 6.34
CA SER A 869 26.76 -10.04 6.14
C SER A 869 26.43 -10.58 4.77
N VAL A 870 25.57 -11.59 4.69
CA VAL A 870 25.12 -12.20 3.44
C VAL A 870 23.60 -12.33 3.42
N VAL A 871 23.01 -12.16 2.26
CA VAL A 871 21.59 -12.41 2.01
C VAL A 871 21.46 -13.78 1.36
N LEU A 872 20.64 -14.66 1.95
CA LEU A 872 20.38 -16.02 1.49
C LEU A 872 18.87 -16.18 1.29
N THR A 873 18.47 -16.90 0.24
CA THR A 873 17.04 -17.09 -0.08
C THR A 873 16.61 -18.52 0.23
N THR A 874 15.57 -18.70 1.04
CA THR A 874 15.00 -20.01 1.31
C THR A 874 14.30 -20.57 0.07
N LYS A 875 14.24 -21.91 -0.05
CA LYS A 875 13.61 -22.58 -1.18
C LYS A 875 12.08 -22.63 -1.02
N PRO A 876 11.32 -22.98 -2.07
CA PRO A 876 9.84 -23.00 -2.03
C PRO A 876 9.21 -23.97 -1.01
N THR A 877 9.97 -24.92 -0.47
CA THR A 877 9.50 -25.91 0.50
C THR A 877 10.10 -25.73 1.90
N SER A 878 11.09 -24.84 2.07
CA SER A 878 11.82 -24.70 3.33
C SER A 878 10.92 -24.12 4.42
N THR A 879 10.71 -24.89 5.49
CA THR A 879 10.00 -24.45 6.70
C THR A 879 10.92 -24.36 7.92
N LYS A 880 12.07 -25.03 7.86
CA LYS A 880 13.18 -24.90 8.80
C LYS A 880 14.49 -24.82 8.06
N GLY A 881 15.45 -24.09 8.62
CA GLY A 881 16.80 -24.08 8.07
C GLY A 881 17.86 -23.61 9.02
N VAL A 882 19.09 -23.91 8.63
CA VAL A 882 20.31 -23.65 9.38
C VAL A 882 21.14 -22.64 8.61
N PHE A 883 21.53 -21.59 9.32
CA PHE A 883 22.44 -20.56 8.85
C PHE A 883 23.79 -20.80 9.51
N MET A 884 24.87 -20.87 8.73
CA MET A 884 26.19 -21.23 9.25
C MET A 884 27.33 -20.55 8.50
N PHE A 885 28.42 -20.35 9.22
CA PHE A 885 29.72 -19.97 8.69
C PHE A 885 30.67 -21.16 8.79
N THR A 886 31.30 -21.54 7.68
CA THR A 886 32.23 -22.67 7.59
C THR A 886 33.44 -22.30 6.74
N SER A 887 34.60 -22.84 7.06
CA SER A 887 35.73 -22.86 6.14
C SER A 887 35.75 -24.16 5.35
N SER A 888 36.07 -24.11 4.05
CA SER A 888 36.40 -25.30 3.24
C SER A 888 37.91 -25.54 3.15
N GLU A 889 38.71 -24.72 3.83
CA GLU A 889 40.17 -24.80 3.84
C GLU A 889 40.67 -25.41 5.16
N SER A 890 41.47 -26.48 5.07
CA SER A 890 41.92 -27.28 6.21
C SER A 890 42.82 -26.53 7.22
N ASN A 891 43.43 -25.42 6.80
CA ASN A 891 44.33 -24.56 7.61
C ASN A 891 43.71 -23.21 8.02
N ALA A 892 42.45 -22.97 7.68
CA ALA A 892 41.78 -21.68 7.92
C ALA A 892 41.01 -21.69 9.24
N ASN A 893 41.65 -21.19 10.30
CA ASN A 893 41.05 -20.99 11.60
C ASN A 893 40.44 -19.59 11.70
N PHE A 894 39.22 -19.49 12.22
CA PHE A 894 38.55 -18.20 12.36
C PHE A 894 37.90 -18.02 13.72
N SER A 895 37.99 -16.80 14.24
CA SER A 895 37.22 -16.37 15.40
C SER A 895 35.92 -15.70 14.95
N ILE A 896 34.82 -15.99 15.65
CA ILE A 896 33.48 -15.50 15.35
C ILE A 896 32.73 -15.10 16.63
N TYR A 897 31.99 -13.98 16.58
CA TYR A 897 31.01 -13.60 17.61
C TYR A 897 29.85 -12.80 17.02
N GLY A 898 28.79 -12.61 17.83
CA GLY A 898 27.67 -11.72 17.49
C GLY A 898 26.83 -12.20 16.31
N MET A 899 26.69 -13.52 16.16
CA MET A 899 25.92 -14.13 15.07
C MET A 899 24.45 -13.74 15.15
N LYS A 900 23.85 -13.40 14.01
CA LYS A 900 22.47 -12.92 13.88
C LYS A 900 21.84 -13.39 12.56
N VAL A 901 20.56 -13.74 12.59
CA VAL A 901 19.74 -14.02 11.40
C VAL A 901 18.44 -13.23 11.47
N GLU A 902 18.08 -12.56 10.39
CA GLU A 902 16.90 -11.69 10.29
C GLU A 902 16.14 -11.95 8.98
N GLU A 903 14.81 -11.87 8.98
CA GLU A 903 14.00 -11.85 7.76
C GLU A 903 14.19 -10.52 7.02
N GLY A 904 14.42 -10.58 5.70
CA GLY A 904 14.68 -9.42 4.84
C GLY A 904 16.14 -9.28 4.39
N GLU A 905 16.42 -8.23 3.61
CA GLU A 905 17.73 -7.97 2.99
C GLU A 905 18.57 -6.91 3.73
N LEU A 906 18.04 -6.32 4.79
CA LEU A 906 18.67 -5.22 5.50
C LEU A 906 19.47 -5.73 6.69
N LEU A 907 20.77 -5.41 6.71
CA LEU A 907 21.61 -5.56 7.90
C LEU A 907 21.15 -4.57 8.99
N SER A 908 20.92 -5.06 10.21
CA SER A 908 20.60 -4.20 11.36
C SER A 908 21.55 -4.42 12.54
N THR A 909 21.48 -3.57 13.56
CA THR A 909 22.26 -3.72 14.81
C THR A 909 21.79 -4.94 15.58
N TRP A 910 22.65 -5.54 16.41
CA TRP A 910 22.27 -6.73 17.15
C TRP A 910 21.10 -6.47 18.11
N THR A 911 20.14 -7.39 18.15
CA THR A 911 19.00 -7.42 19.07
C THR A 911 18.91 -8.83 19.68
N PRO A 912 18.48 -8.96 20.96
CA PRO A 912 18.18 -10.27 21.53
C PRO A 912 16.97 -10.90 20.81
N SER A 913 16.86 -12.23 20.84
CA SER A 913 15.64 -12.89 20.39
C SER A 913 14.49 -12.53 21.35
N PRO A 914 13.25 -12.29 20.88
CA PRO A 914 12.09 -12.09 21.76
C PRO A 914 11.91 -13.22 22.78
N HIS A 915 12.35 -14.42 22.42
CA HIS A 915 12.32 -15.61 23.28
C HIS A 915 13.43 -15.67 24.33
N ASP A 916 14.45 -14.80 24.26
CA ASP A 916 15.49 -14.73 25.29
C ASP A 916 14.94 -14.10 26.59
N ALA A 917 13.86 -13.31 26.51
CA ALA A 917 13.22 -12.70 27.68
C ALA A 917 12.42 -13.71 28.53
N SER A 918 11.96 -14.82 27.94
CA SER A 918 11.24 -15.90 28.65
C SER A 918 12.17 -16.99 29.21
N LEU A 919 13.49 -16.85 29.01
CA LEU A 919 14.52 -17.78 29.49
C LEU A 919 15.31 -17.21 30.70
N LYS A 920 14.94 -16.02 31.19
CA LYS A 920 15.53 -15.37 32.37
C LYS A 920 14.83 -15.73 33.66
#